data_AF-A0A835PIZ4-F1
#
_entry.id   AF-A0A835PIZ4-F1
#
_cell.length_a   1.000
_cell.length_b   1.000
_cell.length_c   1.000
_cell.angle_alpha   90.00
_cell.angle_beta   90.00
_cell.angle_gamma   90.00
#
_symmetry.space_group_name_H-M   'P 1'
#
loop_
_entity.id
_entity.type
_entity.pdbx_description
1 polymer ?
#
loop_
_entity_poly.entity_id
_entity_poly.type
_entity_poly.pdbx_seq_one_letter_code
_entity_poly.pdbx_strand_id
1 'polypeptide(L)'
;MRSPPFSSASGSRSLPARPIPQGHGALNYRKVYLAARPSLSVRASSITESTVTLLDYGAGNVRSVRNAIRHLGFDVKYVRKPEDILNATRLVFPGVGAFASAMEVLNHNGMAGALCKYIEMDRPFLGICLGLQLLFESSEENGPVKGLGMIPGMVGRFDSSNGIRVPHIGWNAVQIVKDEEILSGIAEQHVYFVHSYRVVPSDVNKDWVSSTCNYGDSFVASISKGNIHAVQFHPEKSGEVGLSLLRNFLDPSTAPKMKKLANGKASTLAKRVIACLDVRANDKGELVVTKGDQYDVREHTDGHKVRNLGKPVDLAGQYYNDGADEVSFLNITGFRDCPLGDLPMIQVLRYSSEKVFVPLTVGGGIRDFTDENGRYYSSLEVAAEYFRSGADKVSIGSDAVYAAEAYLKTGVKTGKSSIEQISRVYGNQAVVVSVDPRRVYINSPDEVEFKALKTVTPGPHGEQYAWYQCTVNGGREGRPIGAYELSKAVEELGAGEILLNCIDCDGQGQGFDIELIKLIADAVSIPVIASSGAGTVEHFSDMFQKTSASAALAAGIFHRKEVPILSVKTHLQHEGQMDLYQMTIEPSNDLFNPETSVKTKRRAGATGRWKKKKRKKLTEEMSAVGQDQIRASHILIKQEGSHRKSSWKEKAIELIMELGGKIAIGRDLFEDLASGHSESSSGKHGGQLGCLGRSNAEALGESCILCEGGRAQ
;
A
#
# COMPACT_ATOMS: atom_id res chain seq x y z
N MET A 1 -82.80 5.20 -11.90
CA MET A 1 -83.43 6.21 -11.01
C MET A 1 -82.31 6.93 -10.28
N ARG A 2 -82.21 8.26 -10.19
CA ARG A 2 -82.89 9.38 -10.88
C ARG A 2 -81.80 10.37 -11.35
N SER A 3 -82.11 11.18 -12.37
CA SER A 3 -81.18 12.05 -13.11
C SER A 3 -81.19 13.52 -12.55
N PRO A 4 -80.46 14.52 -13.12
CA PRO A 4 -79.99 15.75 -12.43
C PRO A 4 -80.91 16.98 -12.67
N PRO A 5 -80.46 18.27 -12.76
CA PRO A 5 -79.82 18.75 -14.03
C PRO A 5 -78.97 20.08 -14.06
N PHE A 6 -78.45 20.41 -15.27
CA PHE A 6 -77.99 21.70 -15.89
C PHE A 6 -76.86 22.55 -15.25
N SER A 7 -75.78 23.02 -15.94
CA SER A 7 -75.51 23.77 -17.23
C SER A 7 -75.77 25.29 -17.15
N SER A 8 -75.10 26.23 -17.85
CA SER A 8 -74.43 26.26 -19.18
C SER A 8 -73.37 27.41 -19.30
N ALA A 9 -72.29 27.31 -20.11
CA ALA A 9 -72.03 27.97 -21.44
C ALA A 9 -72.06 29.54 -21.51
N SER A 10 -71.32 30.32 -22.33
CA SER A 10 -70.18 30.10 -23.26
C SER A 10 -69.71 31.41 -23.98
N GLY A 11 -68.41 31.55 -24.34
CA GLY A 11 -67.88 32.38 -25.47
C GLY A 11 -67.77 33.92 -25.29
N SER A 12 -67.03 34.70 -26.13
CA SER A 12 -65.96 34.40 -27.12
C SER A 12 -65.30 35.67 -27.72
N ARG A 13 -64.01 35.61 -28.17
CA ARG A 13 -63.33 36.50 -29.17
C ARG A 13 -63.10 38.00 -28.78
N SER A 14 -62.14 38.78 -29.33
CA SER A 14 -61.07 38.60 -30.35
C SER A 14 -59.96 39.69 -30.29
N LEU A 15 -58.80 39.40 -30.91
CA LEU A 15 -57.70 40.31 -31.36
C LEU A 15 -58.17 41.30 -32.47
N PRO A 16 -57.41 42.35 -32.94
CA PRO A 16 -55.93 42.48 -33.13
C PRO A 16 -55.33 43.83 -32.60
N ALA A 17 -54.18 44.44 -32.99
CA ALA A 17 -53.22 44.28 -34.10
C ALA A 17 -51.78 44.83 -33.80
N ARG A 18 -50.95 45.03 -34.84
CA ARG A 18 -49.66 45.80 -34.87
C ARG A 18 -49.74 46.90 -35.93
N PRO A 19 -48.90 47.95 -35.87
CA PRO A 19 -48.09 48.31 -37.07
C PRO A 19 -46.67 48.83 -36.80
N ILE A 20 -45.86 48.87 -37.87
CA ILE A 20 -44.45 49.33 -38.03
C ILE A 20 -44.33 49.76 -39.51
N PRO A 21 -43.85 50.96 -39.95
CA PRO A 21 -42.40 51.28 -39.95
C PRO A 21 -41.93 52.78 -39.95
N GLN A 22 -40.60 52.96 -39.76
CA GLN A 22 -39.66 53.93 -40.39
C GLN A 22 -39.84 55.49 -40.38
N GLY A 23 -38.74 56.21 -40.10
CA GLY A 23 -38.34 57.39 -40.92
C GLY A 23 -37.66 58.61 -40.25
N HIS A 24 -36.35 58.80 -40.50
CA HIS A 24 -35.56 60.06 -40.50
C HIS A 24 -35.25 60.87 -39.20
N GLY A 25 -33.98 61.36 -39.10
CA GLY A 25 -33.77 62.81 -38.84
C GLY A 25 -32.96 63.32 -37.64
N ALA A 26 -31.69 62.92 -37.49
CA ALA A 26 -30.56 63.62 -36.83
C ALA A 26 -30.77 64.89 -35.94
N LEU A 27 -30.19 64.91 -34.72
CA LEU A 27 -28.95 65.69 -34.41
C LEU A 27 -28.41 65.53 -32.97
N ASN A 28 -27.09 65.70 -32.86
CA ASN A 28 -26.22 65.44 -31.71
C ASN A 28 -26.50 66.22 -30.41
N TYR A 29 -26.27 65.57 -29.26
CA TYR A 29 -25.40 66.11 -28.20
C TYR A 29 -24.66 64.98 -27.46
N ARG A 30 -23.32 64.95 -27.54
CA ARG A 30 -22.48 63.99 -26.80
C ARG A 30 -22.29 64.46 -25.35
N LYS A 31 -22.82 63.71 -24.38
CA LYS A 31 -22.29 63.69 -22.99
C LYS A 31 -21.50 62.39 -22.80
N VAL A 32 -20.22 62.53 -22.44
CA VAL A 32 -19.34 61.40 -22.11
C VAL A 32 -19.69 60.92 -20.71
N TYR A 33 -20.30 59.73 -20.60
CA TYR A 33 -20.41 59.02 -19.33
C TYR A 33 -19.16 58.17 -19.11
N LEU A 34 -18.49 58.39 -17.98
CA LEU A 34 -17.45 57.49 -17.47
C LEU A 34 -18.10 56.13 -17.14
N ALA A 35 -17.69 55.08 -17.84
CA ALA A 35 -18.16 53.73 -17.57
C ALA A 35 -17.69 53.29 -16.16
N ALA A 36 -18.63 52.89 -15.32
CA ALA A 36 -18.32 52.29 -14.03
C ALA A 36 -17.51 51.01 -14.24
N ARG A 37 -16.42 50.84 -13.47
CA ARG A 37 -15.62 49.61 -13.47
C ARG A 37 -16.49 48.44 -12.99
N PRO A 38 -16.45 47.26 -13.62
CA PRO A 38 -17.10 46.08 -13.05
C PRO A 38 -16.42 45.76 -11.72
N SER A 39 -17.21 45.67 -10.65
CA SER A 39 -16.74 45.18 -9.37
C SER A 39 -16.35 43.72 -9.52
N LEU A 40 -15.07 43.39 -9.29
CA LEU A 40 -14.65 42.01 -9.11
C LEU A 40 -15.30 41.50 -7.82
N SER A 41 -16.46 40.86 -7.92
CA SER A 41 -16.93 39.98 -6.88
C SER A 41 -16.01 38.77 -6.86
N VAL A 42 -14.99 38.81 -6.00
CA VAL A 42 -14.29 37.60 -5.57
C VAL A 42 -15.33 36.78 -4.83
N ARG A 43 -16.03 35.89 -5.55
CA ARG A 43 -16.54 34.69 -4.92
C ARG A 43 -15.30 34.02 -4.35
N ALA A 44 -15.24 33.87 -3.03
CA ALA A 44 -14.38 32.85 -2.46
C ALA A 44 -14.66 31.59 -3.27
N SER A 45 -13.61 31.00 -3.87
CA SER A 45 -13.69 29.63 -4.34
C SER A 45 -14.31 28.85 -3.19
N SER A 46 -15.40 28.12 -3.46
CA SER A 46 -15.94 27.19 -2.49
C SER A 46 -14.75 26.44 -1.91
N ILE A 47 -14.66 26.38 -0.59
CA ILE A 47 -13.79 25.40 0.07
C ILE A 47 -14.20 24.08 -0.57
N THR A 48 -13.36 23.56 -1.46
CA THR A 48 -13.47 22.19 -1.93
C THR A 48 -13.41 21.38 -0.66
N GLU A 49 -14.52 20.79 -0.24
CA GLU A 49 -14.61 20.17 1.08
C GLU A 49 -13.60 19.02 1.14
N SER A 50 -12.42 19.33 1.66
CA SER A 50 -11.27 18.42 1.74
C SER A 50 -11.53 17.26 2.69
N THR A 51 -12.63 17.31 3.44
CA THR A 51 -12.94 16.40 4.53
C THR A 51 -13.73 15.20 4.03
N VAL A 52 -13.07 14.05 4.02
CA VAL A 52 -13.69 12.75 3.83
C VAL A 52 -14.22 12.25 5.17
N THR A 53 -15.48 11.81 5.21
CA THR A 53 -15.99 11.12 6.40
C THR A 53 -15.62 9.65 6.32
N LEU A 54 -14.95 9.12 7.35
CA LEU A 54 -14.42 7.76 7.40
C LEU A 54 -15.10 6.98 8.54
N LEU A 55 -15.72 5.86 8.20
CA LEU A 55 -16.38 4.99 9.19
C LEU A 55 -15.36 4.00 9.77
N ASP A 56 -14.89 4.25 11.00
CA ASP A 56 -14.15 3.30 11.83
C ASP A 56 -15.14 2.62 12.79
N TYR A 57 -15.50 1.36 12.52
CA TYR A 57 -16.38 0.58 13.41
C TYR A 57 -15.61 -0.18 14.51
N GLY A 58 -14.29 0.01 14.60
CA GLY A 58 -13.45 -0.51 15.69
C GLY A 58 -12.52 -1.68 15.33
N ALA A 59 -12.67 -2.29 14.14
CA ALA A 59 -11.86 -3.45 13.73
C ALA A 59 -10.93 -3.15 12.53
N GLY A 60 -9.73 -3.73 12.58
CA GLY A 60 -8.78 -3.82 11.47
C GLY A 60 -7.97 -2.55 11.20
N ASN A 61 -7.30 -2.54 10.04
CA ASN A 61 -6.33 -1.52 9.66
C ASN A 61 -6.95 -0.31 8.96
N VAL A 62 -7.90 0.37 9.63
CA VAL A 62 -8.49 1.64 9.12
C VAL A 62 -7.43 2.74 8.95
N ARG A 63 -6.24 2.58 9.57
CA ARG A 63 -5.09 3.49 9.42
C ARG A 63 -4.61 3.58 7.97
N SER A 64 -4.57 2.48 7.23
CA SER A 64 -4.11 2.48 5.83
C SER A 64 -5.01 3.33 4.93
N VAL A 65 -6.34 3.19 5.04
CA VAL A 65 -7.31 4.00 4.28
C VAL A 65 -7.20 5.48 4.65
N ARG A 66 -7.08 5.80 5.95
CA ARG A 66 -6.81 7.16 6.43
C ARG A 66 -5.53 7.74 5.83
N ASN A 67 -4.47 6.94 5.75
CA ASN A 67 -3.18 7.39 5.23
C ASN A 67 -3.23 7.62 3.71
N ALA A 68 -3.91 6.75 2.96
CA ALA A 68 -4.14 6.95 1.52
C ALA A 68 -4.95 8.23 1.24
N ILE A 69 -6.04 8.48 1.99
CA ILE A 69 -6.83 9.71 1.88
C ILE A 69 -5.95 10.95 2.14
N ARG A 70 -5.13 10.94 3.20
CA ARG A 70 -4.21 12.04 3.53
C ARG A 70 -3.10 12.23 2.52
N HIS A 71 -2.55 11.15 1.99
CA HIS A 71 -1.53 11.17 0.94
C HIS A 71 -2.06 11.82 -0.35
N LEU A 72 -3.35 11.65 -0.65
CA LEU A 72 -4.06 12.31 -1.74
C LEU A 72 -4.45 13.78 -1.44
N GLY A 73 -4.05 14.34 -0.29
CA GLY A 73 -4.29 15.74 0.08
C GLY A 73 -5.62 16.02 0.78
N PHE A 74 -6.33 14.99 1.24
CA PHE A 74 -7.64 15.11 1.90
C PHE A 74 -7.57 14.96 3.42
N ASP A 75 -8.41 15.72 4.11
CA ASP A 75 -8.66 15.61 5.55
C ASP A 75 -9.59 14.43 5.85
N VAL A 76 -9.52 13.90 7.08
CA VAL A 76 -10.34 12.77 7.53
C VAL A 76 -11.11 13.15 8.78
N LYS A 77 -12.44 13.09 8.71
CA LYS A 77 -13.35 13.13 9.86
C LYS A 77 -13.85 11.72 10.16
N TYR A 78 -13.63 11.24 11.38
CA TYR A 78 -14.18 9.94 11.80
C TYR A 78 -15.67 10.04 12.12
N VAL A 79 -16.44 9.03 11.71
CA VAL A 79 -17.79 8.77 12.24
C VAL A 79 -17.65 8.43 13.74
N ARG A 80 -18.40 9.12 14.59
CA ARG A 80 -18.56 8.78 16.02
C ARG A 80 -19.99 8.39 16.38
N LYS A 81 -20.97 8.82 15.59
CA LYS A 81 -22.40 8.62 15.82
C LYS A 81 -23.20 8.64 14.50
N PRO A 82 -24.43 8.12 14.47
CA PRO A 82 -25.26 8.07 13.25
C PRO A 82 -25.42 9.40 12.52
N GLU A 83 -25.46 10.53 13.23
CA GLU A 83 -25.56 11.85 12.57
C GLU A 83 -24.31 12.24 11.79
N ASP A 84 -23.12 11.69 12.08
CA ASP A 84 -21.93 11.98 11.27
C ASP A 84 -22.06 11.38 9.86
N ILE A 85 -22.65 10.17 9.76
CA ILE A 85 -22.99 9.51 8.50
C ILE A 85 -24.00 10.37 7.73
N LEU A 86 -25.11 10.75 8.38
CA LEU A 86 -26.17 11.54 7.74
C LEU A 86 -25.74 12.96 7.32
N ASN A 87 -24.66 13.49 7.88
CA ASN A 87 -24.10 14.79 7.47
C ASN A 87 -22.93 14.68 6.47
N ALA A 88 -22.33 13.49 6.28
CA ALA A 88 -21.13 13.29 5.46
C ALA A 88 -21.32 13.73 4.00
N THR A 89 -20.59 14.72 3.50
CA THR A 89 -20.68 15.08 2.07
C THR A 89 -20.06 14.02 1.16
N ARG A 90 -19.06 13.28 1.66
CA ARG A 90 -18.60 11.98 1.13
C ARG A 90 -18.28 11.01 2.26
N LEU A 91 -18.63 9.74 2.08
CA LEU A 91 -18.45 8.69 3.06
C LEU A 91 -17.61 7.53 2.50
N VAL A 92 -16.52 7.19 3.18
CA VAL A 92 -15.77 5.96 2.94
C VAL A 92 -16.03 5.01 4.10
N PHE A 93 -16.48 3.79 3.78
CA PHE A 93 -16.65 2.71 4.75
C PHE A 93 -15.71 1.56 4.41
N PRO A 94 -14.51 1.53 5.01
CA PRO A 94 -13.66 0.37 4.97
C PRO A 94 -14.09 -0.67 6.00
N GLY A 95 -13.96 -1.95 5.66
CA GLY A 95 -14.09 -3.00 6.65
C GLY A 95 -13.16 -4.18 6.42
N VAL A 96 -12.62 -4.68 7.53
CA VAL A 96 -11.72 -5.81 7.64
C VAL A 96 -12.16 -6.63 8.85
N GLY A 97 -12.32 -7.95 8.67
CA GLY A 97 -12.75 -8.87 9.71
C GLY A 97 -14.10 -9.51 9.40
N ALA A 98 -14.70 -10.15 10.41
CA ALA A 98 -15.90 -10.95 10.24
C ALA A 98 -17.17 -10.10 10.02
N PHE A 99 -17.98 -10.51 9.04
CA PHE A 99 -19.28 -9.94 8.68
C PHE A 99 -20.25 -9.90 9.87
N ALA A 100 -20.29 -10.99 10.64
CA ALA A 100 -21.13 -11.11 11.83
C ALA A 100 -20.84 -9.99 12.85
N SER A 101 -19.57 -9.83 13.22
CA SER A 101 -19.13 -8.84 14.20
C SER A 101 -19.32 -7.41 13.70
N ALA A 102 -19.12 -7.16 12.40
CA ALA A 102 -19.38 -5.84 11.81
C ALA A 102 -20.87 -5.48 11.86
N MET A 103 -21.77 -6.38 11.47
CA MET A 103 -23.21 -6.13 11.55
C MET A 103 -23.72 -5.97 12.99
N GLU A 104 -23.17 -6.73 13.95
CA GLU A 104 -23.48 -6.58 15.37
C GLU A 104 -23.17 -5.16 15.87
N VAL A 105 -21.94 -4.68 15.62
CA VAL A 105 -21.50 -3.34 16.03
C VAL A 105 -22.28 -2.23 15.31
N LEU A 106 -22.52 -2.37 14.00
CA LEU A 106 -23.27 -1.38 13.22
C LEU A 106 -24.74 -1.27 13.65
N ASN A 107 -25.37 -2.39 14.02
CA ASN A 107 -26.73 -2.41 14.55
C ASN A 107 -26.79 -1.83 15.97
N HIS A 108 -25.91 -2.28 16.87
CA HIS A 108 -25.84 -1.81 18.26
C HIS A 108 -25.68 -0.28 18.34
N ASN A 109 -24.81 0.29 17.50
CA ASN A 109 -24.53 1.72 17.48
C ASN A 109 -25.49 2.54 16.59
N GLY A 110 -26.55 1.93 16.05
CA GLY A 110 -27.51 2.58 15.15
C GLY A 110 -26.95 3.04 13.80
N MET A 111 -25.72 2.66 13.47
CA MET A 111 -25.02 3.07 12.24
C MET A 111 -25.60 2.39 11.00
N ALA A 112 -26.07 1.14 11.11
CA ALA A 112 -26.68 0.40 9.99
C ALA A 112 -27.85 1.17 9.36
N GLY A 113 -28.80 1.64 10.18
CA GLY A 113 -29.94 2.43 9.69
C GLY A 113 -29.58 3.81 9.15
N ALA A 114 -28.45 4.39 9.57
CA ALA A 114 -27.94 5.63 9.00
C ALA A 114 -27.23 5.40 7.66
N LEU A 115 -26.51 4.28 7.51
CA LEU A 115 -25.90 3.85 6.26
C LEU A 115 -26.97 3.61 5.17
N CYS A 116 -28.02 2.83 5.46
CA CYS A 116 -29.11 2.61 4.52
C CYS A 116 -29.70 3.94 4.01
N LYS A 117 -30.07 4.84 4.93
CA LYS A 117 -30.60 6.18 4.59
C LYS A 117 -29.62 7.03 3.77
N TYR A 118 -28.33 6.95 4.06
CA TYR A 118 -27.30 7.69 3.31
C TYR A 118 -27.21 7.22 1.86
N ILE A 119 -27.25 5.89 1.68
CA ILE A 119 -27.18 5.22 0.38
C ILE A 119 -28.47 5.46 -0.42
N GLU A 120 -29.64 5.42 0.23
CA GLU A 120 -30.95 5.77 -0.36
C GLU A 120 -31.02 7.23 -0.86
N MET A 121 -30.25 8.13 -0.25
CA MET A 121 -30.14 9.54 -0.69
C MET A 121 -29.17 9.74 -1.87
N ASP A 122 -28.60 8.66 -2.42
CA ASP A 122 -27.66 8.68 -3.55
C ASP A 122 -26.47 9.62 -3.34
N ARG A 123 -25.87 9.58 -2.13
CA ARG A 123 -24.72 10.42 -1.75
C ARG A 123 -23.40 9.66 -1.93
N PRO A 124 -22.27 10.34 -2.24
CA PRO A 124 -21.00 9.69 -2.54
C PRO A 124 -20.55 8.73 -1.44
N PHE A 125 -20.61 7.44 -1.76
CA PHE A 125 -20.28 6.34 -0.87
C PHE A 125 -19.23 5.44 -1.52
N LEU A 126 -18.19 5.06 -0.76
CA LEU A 126 -17.22 4.03 -1.14
C LEU A 126 -17.12 2.96 -0.05
N GLY A 127 -17.66 1.77 -0.34
CA GLY A 127 -17.43 0.56 0.47
C GLY A 127 -16.13 -0.14 0.06
N ILE A 128 -15.30 -0.55 1.02
CA ILE A 128 -14.05 -1.30 0.75
C ILE A 128 -14.08 -2.65 1.47
N CYS A 129 -13.83 -3.72 0.72
CA CYS A 129 -13.81 -5.12 1.14
C CYS A 129 -15.09 -5.53 1.87
N LEU A 130 -15.08 -5.61 3.20
CA LEU A 130 -16.30 -5.91 3.97
C LEU A 130 -17.36 -4.81 3.78
N GLY A 131 -16.95 -3.56 3.52
CA GLY A 131 -17.86 -2.47 3.16
C GLY A 131 -18.63 -2.69 1.84
N LEU A 132 -18.13 -3.52 0.91
CA LEU A 132 -18.92 -4.02 -0.23
C LEU A 132 -19.86 -5.14 0.22
N GLN A 133 -19.35 -6.11 0.95
CA GLN A 133 -20.09 -7.32 1.34
C GLN A 133 -21.33 -7.00 2.17
N LEU A 134 -21.22 -6.07 3.12
CA LEU A 134 -22.32 -5.69 4.01
C LEU A 134 -23.51 -5.02 3.29
N LEU A 135 -23.36 -4.58 2.04
CA LEU A 135 -24.47 -4.06 1.23
C LEU A 135 -25.47 -5.16 0.82
N PHE A 136 -25.03 -6.43 0.81
CA PHE A 136 -25.85 -7.55 0.38
C PHE A 136 -26.83 -8.04 1.46
N GLU A 137 -27.75 -8.95 1.10
CA GLU A 137 -28.79 -9.44 2.01
C GLU A 137 -28.23 -10.28 3.17
N SER A 138 -27.22 -11.11 2.90
CA SER A 138 -26.66 -12.01 3.92
C SER A 138 -25.25 -12.52 3.61
N SER A 139 -24.61 -13.10 4.63
CA SER A 139 -23.36 -13.86 4.52
C SER A 139 -23.52 -15.25 5.14
N GLU A 140 -22.78 -16.22 4.62
CA GLU A 140 -22.62 -17.57 5.20
C GLU A 140 -21.55 -17.63 6.31
N GLU A 141 -20.75 -16.57 6.49
CA GLU A 141 -19.63 -16.54 7.42
C GLU A 141 -20.08 -16.74 8.88
N ASN A 142 -19.66 -17.87 9.45
CA ASN A 142 -20.07 -18.34 10.79
C ASN A 142 -21.59 -18.55 10.95
N GLY A 143 -22.28 -18.87 9.84
CA GLY A 143 -23.74 -19.08 9.78
C GLY A 143 -24.46 -17.93 9.06
N PRO A 144 -25.78 -18.08 8.80
CA PRO A 144 -26.55 -17.10 8.04
C PRO A 144 -26.74 -15.79 8.84
N VAL A 145 -25.98 -14.76 8.49
CA VAL A 145 -26.10 -13.40 9.07
C VAL A 145 -26.68 -12.44 8.06
N LYS A 146 -27.64 -11.59 8.47
CA LYS A 146 -28.20 -10.53 7.62
C LYS A 146 -27.24 -9.35 7.48
N GLY A 147 -27.06 -8.87 6.25
CA GLY A 147 -26.39 -7.60 5.95
C GLY A 147 -27.35 -6.41 6.01
N LEU A 148 -26.98 -5.32 5.31
CA LEU A 148 -27.84 -4.13 5.15
C LEU A 148 -29.01 -4.37 4.19
N GLY A 149 -28.92 -5.37 3.30
CA GLY A 149 -30.02 -5.73 2.39
C GLY A 149 -30.31 -4.72 1.28
N MET A 150 -29.33 -3.91 0.90
CA MET A 150 -29.44 -2.91 -0.17
C MET A 150 -29.33 -3.54 -1.57
N ILE A 151 -28.64 -4.69 -1.67
CA ILE A 151 -28.37 -5.42 -2.92
C ILE A 151 -28.78 -6.89 -2.73
N PRO A 152 -29.57 -7.49 -3.63
CA PRO A 152 -29.94 -8.90 -3.53
C PRO A 152 -28.73 -9.82 -3.70
N GLY A 153 -28.69 -10.92 -2.97
CA GLY A 153 -27.64 -11.93 -3.02
C GLY A 153 -26.96 -12.21 -1.69
N MET A 154 -26.14 -13.26 -1.71
CA MET A 154 -25.48 -13.83 -0.54
C MET A 154 -23.96 -13.80 -0.71
N VAL A 155 -23.24 -13.45 0.35
CA VAL A 155 -21.79 -13.52 0.45
C VAL A 155 -21.41 -14.93 0.93
N GLY A 156 -21.00 -15.80 0.00
CA GLY A 156 -20.66 -17.19 0.32
C GLY A 156 -19.15 -17.43 0.35
N ARG A 157 -18.69 -18.54 0.94
CA ARG A 157 -17.25 -18.90 0.96
C ARG A 157 -16.77 -19.36 -0.42
N PHE A 158 -15.53 -19.05 -0.80
CA PHE A 158 -14.88 -19.71 -1.96
C PHE A 158 -14.88 -21.24 -1.80
N ASP A 159 -15.14 -21.93 -2.91
CA ASP A 159 -15.08 -23.38 -2.97
C ASP A 159 -13.64 -23.84 -3.27
N SER A 160 -13.01 -24.44 -2.27
CA SER A 160 -11.67 -25.02 -2.37
C SER A 160 -11.64 -26.43 -2.98
N SER A 161 -12.79 -27.02 -3.34
CA SER A 161 -12.87 -28.36 -3.94
C SER A 161 -12.08 -28.49 -5.26
N ASN A 162 -12.01 -27.40 -6.02
CA ASN A 162 -11.31 -27.31 -7.30
C ASN A 162 -9.81 -27.01 -7.17
N GLY A 163 -9.23 -27.13 -5.96
CA GLY A 163 -7.79 -26.96 -5.72
C GLY A 163 -7.31 -25.51 -5.63
N ILE A 164 -8.21 -24.52 -5.64
CA ILE A 164 -7.86 -23.13 -5.31
C ILE A 164 -7.55 -22.99 -3.82
N ARG A 165 -6.67 -22.04 -3.48
CA ARG A 165 -6.34 -21.77 -2.07
C ARG A 165 -7.38 -20.81 -1.47
N VAL A 166 -7.80 -21.03 -0.23
CA VAL A 166 -8.77 -20.13 0.42
C VAL A 166 -8.28 -19.81 1.84
N PRO A 167 -8.01 -18.54 2.19
CA PRO A 167 -8.38 -17.29 1.51
C PRO A 167 -7.69 -17.01 0.16
N HIS A 168 -8.40 -16.25 -0.69
CA HIS A 168 -7.83 -15.58 -1.86
C HIS A 168 -6.95 -14.42 -1.36
N ILE A 169 -5.63 -14.62 -1.36
CA ILE A 169 -4.62 -13.64 -0.96
C ILE A 169 -3.71 -13.32 -2.16
N GLY A 170 -3.73 -12.07 -2.61
CA GLY A 170 -2.76 -11.55 -3.56
C GLY A 170 -3.33 -10.63 -4.63
N TRP A 171 -2.54 -10.47 -5.69
CA TRP A 171 -2.76 -9.50 -6.74
C TRP A 171 -3.49 -10.17 -7.91
N ASN A 172 -4.74 -9.78 -8.18
CA ASN A 172 -5.57 -10.41 -9.21
C ASN A 172 -6.18 -9.35 -10.14
N ALA A 173 -6.48 -9.75 -11.38
CA ALA A 173 -6.89 -8.86 -12.46
C ALA A 173 -8.41 -8.59 -12.44
N VAL A 174 -8.80 -7.35 -12.74
CA VAL A 174 -10.21 -6.93 -12.74
C VAL A 174 -10.76 -6.81 -14.17
N GLN A 175 -11.92 -7.42 -14.41
CA GLN A 175 -12.65 -7.39 -15.67
C GLN A 175 -13.79 -6.37 -15.56
N ILE A 176 -13.66 -5.22 -16.22
CA ILE A 176 -14.67 -4.16 -16.20
C ILE A 176 -15.87 -4.58 -17.06
N VAL A 177 -17.05 -4.63 -16.45
CA VAL A 177 -18.34 -4.99 -17.10
C VAL A 177 -19.14 -3.73 -17.45
N LYS A 178 -19.01 -2.67 -16.63
CA LYS A 178 -19.70 -1.39 -16.78
C LYS A 178 -18.68 -0.26 -16.82
N ASP A 179 -18.83 0.65 -17.79
CA ASP A 179 -17.98 1.84 -17.92
C ASP A 179 -18.26 2.80 -16.75
N GLU A 180 -17.24 3.05 -15.92
CA GLU A 180 -17.32 3.80 -14.67
C GLU A 180 -16.05 4.64 -14.49
N GLU A 181 -16.20 5.96 -14.29
CA GLU A 181 -15.04 6.88 -14.20
C GLU A 181 -14.10 6.56 -13.03
N ILE A 182 -14.64 6.03 -11.92
CA ILE A 182 -13.86 5.58 -10.76
C ILE A 182 -12.90 4.42 -11.10
N LEU A 183 -13.24 3.57 -12.08
CA LEU A 183 -12.43 2.43 -12.51
C LEU A 183 -11.42 2.79 -13.62
N SER A 184 -11.35 4.08 -14.01
CA SER A 184 -10.43 4.56 -15.04
C SER A 184 -8.97 4.30 -14.67
N GLY A 185 -8.27 3.53 -15.52
CA GLY A 185 -6.88 3.11 -15.30
C GLY A 185 -6.68 1.79 -14.56
N ILE A 186 -7.76 1.13 -14.09
CA ILE A 186 -7.69 -0.19 -13.42
C ILE A 186 -7.85 -1.34 -14.43
N ALA A 187 -8.43 -1.06 -15.61
CA ALA A 187 -8.44 -2.00 -16.72
C ALA A 187 -7.02 -2.52 -16.99
N GLU A 188 -6.89 -3.84 -17.12
CA GLU A 188 -5.62 -4.55 -17.35
C GLU A 188 -4.61 -4.54 -16.17
N GLN A 189 -4.94 -3.94 -15.01
CA GLN A 189 -4.08 -3.92 -13.83
C GLN A 189 -4.48 -5.00 -12.79
N HIS A 190 -3.51 -5.41 -11.98
CA HIS A 190 -3.76 -6.21 -10.78
C HIS A 190 -4.01 -5.31 -9.56
N VAL A 191 -4.95 -5.74 -8.72
CA VAL A 191 -5.26 -5.10 -7.42
C VAL A 191 -5.25 -6.15 -6.31
N TYR A 192 -5.06 -5.71 -5.07
CA TYR A 192 -4.85 -6.61 -3.93
C TYR A 192 -6.17 -7.08 -3.30
N PHE A 193 -6.39 -8.39 -3.34
CA PHE A 193 -7.49 -9.10 -2.70
C PHE A 193 -7.00 -9.90 -1.49
N VAL A 194 -7.80 -9.96 -0.42
CA VAL A 194 -7.48 -10.68 0.83
C VAL A 194 -8.76 -11.13 1.52
N HIS A 195 -9.39 -12.21 1.03
CA HIS A 195 -10.73 -12.62 1.48
C HIS A 195 -11.03 -14.13 1.29
N SER A 196 -11.81 -14.70 2.22
CA SER A 196 -12.36 -16.07 2.11
C SER A 196 -13.77 -16.13 1.52
N TYR A 197 -14.50 -15.01 1.57
CA TYR A 197 -15.90 -14.90 1.20
C TYR A 197 -16.08 -13.92 0.04
N ARG A 198 -17.01 -14.20 -0.87
CA ARG A 198 -17.25 -13.43 -2.10
C ARG A 198 -18.72 -13.49 -2.53
N VAL A 199 -19.13 -12.51 -3.32
CA VAL A 199 -20.45 -12.51 -3.99
C VAL A 199 -20.29 -13.02 -5.42
N VAL A 200 -21.21 -13.89 -5.85
CA VAL A 200 -21.28 -14.39 -7.23
C VAL A 200 -22.17 -13.45 -8.07
N PRO A 201 -21.74 -13.04 -9.28
CA PRO A 201 -22.58 -12.28 -10.21
C PRO A 201 -23.82 -13.09 -10.63
N SER A 202 -24.98 -12.44 -10.68
CA SER A 202 -26.25 -13.10 -10.98
C SER A 202 -27.27 -12.13 -11.59
N ASP A 203 -28.33 -12.67 -12.19
CA ASP A 203 -29.38 -11.84 -12.81
C ASP A 203 -30.07 -10.86 -11.85
N VAL A 204 -30.09 -11.15 -10.55
CA VAL A 204 -30.70 -10.28 -9.53
C VAL A 204 -29.79 -9.12 -9.12
N ASN A 205 -28.46 -9.28 -9.21
CA ASN A 205 -27.49 -8.26 -8.78
C ASN A 205 -26.77 -7.55 -9.95
N LYS A 206 -26.95 -8.00 -11.19
CA LYS A 206 -26.28 -7.47 -12.40
C LYS A 206 -26.32 -5.95 -12.57
N ASP A 207 -27.43 -5.30 -12.19
CA ASP A 207 -27.61 -3.84 -12.32
C ASP A 207 -26.65 -3.03 -11.42
N TRP A 208 -26.06 -3.69 -10.42
CA TRP A 208 -25.05 -3.12 -9.53
C TRP A 208 -23.63 -3.49 -9.92
N VAL A 209 -23.38 -4.63 -10.58
CA VAL A 209 -22.02 -5.13 -10.86
C VAL A 209 -21.32 -4.23 -11.88
N SER A 210 -20.21 -3.59 -11.47
CA SER A 210 -19.36 -2.79 -12.36
C SER A 210 -18.12 -3.53 -12.83
N SER A 211 -17.59 -4.46 -12.03
CA SER A 211 -16.52 -5.35 -12.47
C SER A 211 -16.53 -6.71 -11.77
N THR A 212 -15.96 -7.70 -12.44
CA THR A 212 -15.74 -9.06 -11.93
C THR A 212 -14.26 -9.38 -11.85
N CYS A 213 -13.93 -10.47 -11.15
CA CYS A 213 -12.61 -11.07 -11.10
C CYS A 213 -12.78 -12.59 -11.06
N ASN A 214 -11.79 -13.35 -11.52
CA ASN A 214 -11.86 -14.81 -11.58
C ASN A 214 -10.88 -15.43 -10.57
N TYR A 215 -11.40 -16.28 -9.70
CA TYR A 215 -10.60 -17.06 -8.76
C TYR A 215 -11.32 -18.37 -8.43
N GLY A 216 -11.03 -19.41 -9.21
CA GLY A 216 -11.91 -20.56 -9.38
C GLY A 216 -13.15 -20.13 -10.16
N ASP A 217 -14.16 -19.63 -9.46
CA ASP A 217 -15.36 -19.02 -10.04
C ASP A 217 -15.16 -17.53 -10.36
N SER A 218 -16.06 -16.97 -11.16
CA SER A 218 -16.18 -15.52 -11.31
C SER A 218 -16.91 -14.91 -10.10
N PHE A 219 -16.34 -13.85 -9.53
CA PHE A 219 -16.91 -13.14 -8.39
C PHE A 219 -16.98 -11.63 -8.64
N VAL A 220 -17.84 -10.93 -7.90
CA VAL A 220 -18.01 -9.47 -7.97
C VAL A 220 -16.76 -8.78 -7.38
N ALA A 221 -16.04 -8.04 -8.22
CA ALA A 221 -14.86 -7.27 -7.81
C ALA A 221 -15.21 -5.82 -7.45
N SER A 222 -16.23 -5.24 -8.10
CA SER A 222 -16.79 -3.94 -7.72
C SER A 222 -18.27 -3.81 -8.10
N ILE A 223 -18.96 -2.90 -7.40
CA ILE A 223 -20.32 -2.47 -7.71
C ILE A 223 -20.38 -0.95 -7.89
N SER A 224 -21.30 -0.48 -8.74
CA SER A 224 -21.60 0.94 -8.97
C SER A 224 -23.06 1.19 -9.36
N LYS A 225 -23.74 2.05 -8.60
CA LYS A 225 -25.09 2.55 -8.92
C LYS A 225 -25.30 3.95 -8.35
N GLY A 226 -25.55 4.93 -9.22
CA GLY A 226 -25.57 6.34 -8.82
C GLY A 226 -24.20 6.77 -8.29
N ASN A 227 -24.17 7.44 -7.15
CA ASN A 227 -22.93 7.81 -6.43
C ASN A 227 -22.47 6.73 -5.42
N ILE A 228 -23.07 5.54 -5.46
CA ILE A 228 -22.76 4.41 -4.57
C ILE A 228 -21.79 3.48 -5.28
N HIS A 229 -20.55 3.45 -4.81
CA HIS A 229 -19.51 2.55 -5.28
C HIS A 229 -19.06 1.62 -4.16
N ALA A 230 -18.65 0.40 -4.49
CA ALA A 230 -17.88 -0.42 -3.57
C ALA A 230 -16.93 -1.36 -4.30
N VAL A 231 -15.84 -1.77 -3.64
CA VAL A 231 -14.80 -2.65 -4.16
C VAL A 231 -14.51 -3.79 -3.19
N GLN A 232 -14.26 -5.00 -3.71
CA GLN A 232 -13.89 -6.18 -2.90
C GLN A 232 -12.39 -6.22 -2.61
N PHE A 233 -11.57 -5.62 -3.47
CA PHE A 233 -10.13 -5.41 -3.26
C PHE A 233 -9.87 -4.19 -2.35
N HIS A 234 -8.63 -4.07 -1.86
CA HIS A 234 -8.17 -2.98 -1.01
C HIS A 234 -7.37 -1.95 -1.83
N PRO A 235 -7.97 -0.82 -2.27
CA PRO A 235 -7.25 0.19 -3.04
C PRO A 235 -6.11 0.84 -2.24
N GLU A 236 -6.25 0.98 -0.91
CA GLU A 236 -5.17 1.43 -0.03
C GLU A 236 -4.00 0.44 0.13
N LYS A 237 -4.14 -0.77 -0.45
CA LYS A 237 -3.12 -1.83 -0.51
C LYS A 237 -2.76 -2.26 -1.93
N SER A 238 -3.25 -1.53 -2.94
CA SER A 238 -3.04 -1.84 -4.37
C SER A 238 -2.06 -0.86 -5.04
N GLY A 239 -1.11 -0.30 -4.29
CA GLY A 239 -0.13 0.67 -4.80
C GLY A 239 -0.77 1.87 -5.49
N GLU A 240 -0.09 2.45 -6.49
CA GLU A 240 -0.59 3.62 -7.23
C GLU A 240 -1.89 3.33 -8.01
N VAL A 241 -2.12 2.08 -8.45
CA VAL A 241 -3.38 1.70 -9.12
C VAL A 241 -4.57 1.91 -8.17
N GLY A 242 -4.42 1.52 -6.91
CA GLY A 242 -5.46 1.73 -5.89
C GLY A 242 -5.53 3.18 -5.39
N LEU A 243 -4.40 3.88 -5.27
CA LEU A 243 -4.41 5.33 -5.00
C LEU A 243 -5.12 6.12 -6.11
N SER A 244 -4.99 5.68 -7.37
CA SER A 244 -5.72 6.26 -8.51
C SER A 244 -7.24 6.06 -8.39
N LEU A 245 -7.72 4.86 -7.99
CA LEU A 245 -9.14 4.66 -7.69
C LEU A 245 -9.65 5.63 -6.60
N LEU A 246 -8.90 5.72 -5.50
CA LEU A 246 -9.26 6.62 -4.40
C LEU A 246 -9.26 8.08 -4.88
N ARG A 247 -8.28 8.49 -5.68
CA ARG A 247 -8.21 9.82 -6.30
C ARG A 247 -9.43 10.10 -7.17
N ASN A 248 -9.87 9.15 -8.01
CA ASN A 248 -11.06 9.31 -8.85
C ASN A 248 -12.35 9.45 -8.01
N PHE A 249 -12.48 8.76 -6.87
CA PHE A 249 -13.61 8.91 -5.94
C PHE A 249 -13.55 10.23 -5.15
N LEU A 250 -12.35 10.65 -4.73
CA LEU A 250 -12.13 11.83 -3.89
C LEU A 250 -12.08 13.14 -4.69
N ASP A 251 -11.70 13.10 -5.97
CA ASP A 251 -11.86 14.20 -6.91
C ASP A 251 -12.27 13.72 -8.31
N PRO A 252 -13.57 13.49 -8.55
CA PRO A 252 -14.10 13.15 -9.87
C PRO A 252 -13.78 14.20 -10.95
N SER A 253 -13.42 15.44 -10.59
CA SER A 253 -13.05 16.45 -11.60
C SER A 253 -11.67 16.18 -12.22
N THR A 254 -10.84 15.35 -11.57
CA THR A 254 -9.53 14.91 -12.07
C THR A 254 -9.56 13.59 -12.81
N ALA A 255 -10.67 12.85 -12.77
CA ALA A 255 -10.78 11.52 -13.36
C ALA A 255 -10.53 11.57 -14.89
N PRO A 256 -9.54 10.82 -15.41
CA PRO A 256 -9.28 10.81 -16.84
C PRO A 256 -10.41 10.09 -17.57
N LYS A 257 -11.05 10.77 -18.53
CA LYS A 257 -12.10 10.17 -19.38
C LYS A 257 -11.58 8.91 -20.04
N MET A 258 -12.22 7.76 -19.76
CA MET A 258 -11.73 6.47 -20.23
C MET A 258 -11.59 6.44 -21.76
N LYS A 259 -10.50 5.83 -22.21
CA LYS A 259 -10.39 5.33 -23.58
C LYS A 259 -11.06 3.95 -23.61
N LYS A 260 -11.71 3.68 -24.74
CA LYS A 260 -12.51 2.48 -25.07
C LYS A 260 -11.98 1.20 -24.41
N LEU A 261 -12.87 0.41 -23.79
CA LEU A 261 -12.54 -0.84 -23.10
C LEU A 261 -11.52 -1.67 -23.88
N ALA A 262 -10.34 -1.87 -23.27
CA ALA A 262 -9.41 -2.91 -23.64
C ALA A 262 -9.73 -4.15 -22.78
N ASN A 263 -9.88 -5.30 -23.42
CA ASN A 263 -9.98 -6.57 -22.70
C ASN A 263 -8.59 -6.89 -22.14
N GLY A 264 -8.42 -6.75 -20.83
CA GLY A 264 -7.16 -6.98 -20.15
C GLY A 264 -6.59 -8.36 -20.43
N LYS A 265 -5.29 -8.39 -20.71
CA LYS A 265 -4.52 -9.63 -20.90
C LYS A 265 -4.22 -10.36 -19.58
N ALA A 266 -4.17 -9.60 -18.48
CA ALA A 266 -4.03 -10.14 -17.14
C ALA A 266 -5.26 -11.00 -16.80
N SER A 267 -5.03 -12.27 -16.47
CA SER A 267 -6.09 -13.29 -16.39
C SER A 267 -6.01 -14.20 -15.19
N THR A 268 -4.98 -14.09 -14.35
CA THR A 268 -4.73 -14.98 -13.21
C THR A 268 -4.21 -14.23 -11.98
N LEU A 269 -4.32 -14.90 -10.82
CA LEU A 269 -3.67 -14.47 -9.58
C LEU A 269 -2.15 -14.47 -9.76
N ALA A 270 -1.52 -13.32 -9.58
CA ALA A 270 -0.10 -13.16 -9.84
C ALA A 270 0.78 -13.71 -8.71
N LYS A 271 1.99 -14.15 -9.07
CA LYS A 271 3.00 -14.66 -8.13
C LYS A 271 3.50 -13.52 -7.24
N ARG A 272 3.40 -13.69 -5.92
CA ARG A 272 3.80 -12.69 -4.92
C ARG A 272 5.31 -12.76 -4.62
N VAL A 273 5.99 -11.62 -4.71
CA VAL A 273 7.36 -11.42 -4.20
C VAL A 273 7.30 -10.56 -2.94
N ILE A 274 7.58 -11.18 -1.80
CA ILE A 274 7.51 -10.56 -0.47
C ILE A 274 8.91 -10.15 -0.02
N ALA A 275 9.07 -8.89 0.36
CA ALA A 275 10.31 -8.40 0.95
C ALA A 275 10.23 -8.45 2.48
N CYS A 276 11.21 -9.06 3.13
CA CYS A 276 11.21 -9.23 4.59
C CYS A 276 12.40 -8.52 5.22
N LEU A 277 12.18 -7.89 6.39
CA LEU A 277 13.24 -7.28 7.20
C LEU A 277 13.18 -7.70 8.68
N ASP A 278 14.35 -8.02 9.22
CA ASP A 278 14.58 -8.23 10.65
C ASP A 278 14.59 -6.88 11.38
N VAL A 279 13.81 -6.73 12.44
CA VAL A 279 13.84 -5.55 13.31
C VAL A 279 14.42 -5.94 14.67
N ARG A 280 15.64 -5.46 14.95
CA ARG A 280 16.35 -5.67 16.23
C ARG A 280 16.51 -4.36 16.99
N ALA A 281 16.73 -4.45 18.29
CA ALA A 281 17.29 -3.35 19.07
C ALA A 281 18.82 -3.53 19.17
N ASN A 282 19.60 -2.48 18.92
CA ASN A 282 21.04 -2.50 19.19
C ASN A 282 21.35 -2.19 20.67
N ASP A 283 22.64 -2.20 21.06
CA ASP A 283 23.10 -1.92 22.43
C ASP A 283 22.63 -0.55 22.98
N LYS A 284 22.31 0.41 22.10
CA LYS A 284 21.77 1.75 22.44
C LYS A 284 20.25 1.79 22.60
N GLY A 285 19.58 0.70 22.25
CA GLY A 285 18.13 0.57 22.13
C GLY A 285 17.55 1.07 20.80
N GLU A 286 18.37 1.51 19.84
CA GLU A 286 17.88 1.95 18.53
C GLU A 286 17.37 0.75 17.71
N LEU A 287 16.33 0.98 16.90
CA LEU A 287 15.85 -0.05 15.98
C LEU A 287 16.72 -0.10 14.74
N VAL A 288 17.31 -1.27 14.50
CA VAL A 288 18.20 -1.54 13.38
C VAL A 288 17.70 -2.73 12.58
N VAL A 289 18.05 -2.73 11.30
CA VAL A 289 17.85 -3.88 10.42
C VAL A 289 19.17 -4.62 10.30
N THR A 290 19.19 -5.90 10.63
CA THR A 290 20.37 -6.75 10.45
C THR A 290 20.46 -7.25 9.01
N LYS A 291 21.67 -7.23 8.44
CA LYS A 291 21.96 -8.00 7.22
C LYS A 291 21.79 -9.48 7.57
N GLY A 292 21.08 -10.22 6.72
CA GLY A 292 20.61 -11.59 7.00
C GLY A 292 21.66 -12.68 7.01
N ASP A 293 22.88 -12.40 7.48
CA ASP A 293 23.97 -13.36 7.61
C ASP A 293 24.45 -13.37 9.07
N GLN A 294 24.24 -14.52 9.73
CA GLN A 294 24.60 -14.84 11.12
C GLN A 294 23.83 -14.10 12.24
N TYR A 295 23.51 -14.89 13.28
CA TYR A 295 22.67 -14.48 14.41
C TYR A 295 23.35 -13.52 15.42
N ASP A 296 24.63 -13.19 15.25
CA ASP A 296 25.42 -12.43 16.22
C ASP A 296 26.29 -11.35 15.53
N VAL A 297 25.73 -10.15 15.36
CA VAL A 297 26.45 -8.96 14.86
C VAL A 297 26.29 -7.83 15.87
N ARG A 298 27.19 -7.78 16.86
CA ARG A 298 27.20 -6.76 17.92
C ARG A 298 28.05 -5.57 17.49
N GLU A 299 27.41 -4.48 17.07
CA GLU A 299 28.09 -3.20 16.85
C GLU A 299 28.15 -2.41 18.17
N HIS A 300 29.24 -2.59 18.93
CA HIS A 300 29.49 -1.85 20.16
C HIS A 300 29.77 -0.38 19.92
N THR A 301 28.90 0.52 20.41
CA THR A 301 29.24 1.89 20.84
C THR A 301 28.23 2.37 21.87
N ASP A 302 28.61 3.27 22.78
CA ASP A 302 27.82 3.66 23.95
C ASP A 302 26.60 4.56 23.68
N GLY A 303 25.59 4.47 24.55
CA GLY A 303 24.60 5.52 24.81
C GLY A 303 23.13 5.08 24.80
N HIS A 304 22.50 4.99 25.98
CA HIS A 304 21.07 4.64 26.10
C HIS A 304 20.12 5.78 25.66
N LYS A 305 19.42 5.58 24.53
CA LYS A 305 18.08 6.11 24.21
C LYS A 305 17.67 5.65 22.81
N VAL A 306 16.48 5.05 22.67
CA VAL A 306 15.86 4.64 21.40
C VAL A 306 15.74 5.84 20.44
N ARG A 307 16.71 6.04 19.54
CA ARG A 307 16.81 7.26 18.69
C ARG A 307 17.28 7.03 17.26
N ASN A 308 16.86 5.93 16.64
CA ASN A 308 16.78 5.89 15.18
C ASN A 308 15.68 4.93 14.70
N LEU A 309 14.50 5.45 14.37
CA LEU A 309 13.41 4.68 13.73
C LEU A 309 13.51 4.66 12.20
N GLY A 310 14.41 5.46 11.61
CA GLY A 310 14.47 5.66 10.16
C GLY A 310 14.80 4.38 9.40
N LYS A 311 15.82 3.62 9.83
CA LYS A 311 16.35 2.48 9.05
C LYS A 311 15.28 1.43 8.66
N PRO A 312 14.41 0.91 9.55
CA PRO A 312 13.37 -0.04 9.13
C PRO A 312 12.26 0.60 8.29
N VAL A 313 11.91 1.87 8.56
CA VAL A 313 10.82 2.59 7.88
C VAL A 313 11.22 2.98 6.45
N ASP A 314 12.42 3.55 6.29
CA ASP A 314 12.97 3.97 5.01
C ASP A 314 13.26 2.75 4.12
N LEU A 315 13.71 1.63 4.71
CA LEU A 315 13.87 0.36 3.98
C LEU A 315 12.52 -0.22 3.53
N ALA A 316 11.49 -0.22 4.37
CA ALA A 316 10.15 -0.65 3.96
C ALA A 316 9.60 0.23 2.82
N GLY A 317 9.84 1.55 2.87
CA GLY A 317 9.57 2.47 1.77
C GLY A 317 10.37 2.16 0.51
N GLN A 318 11.65 1.82 0.64
CA GLN A 318 12.49 1.40 -0.48
C GLN A 318 11.97 0.11 -1.11
N TYR A 319 11.58 -0.91 -0.33
CA TYR A 319 11.01 -2.15 -0.86
C TYR A 319 9.70 -1.93 -1.60
N TYR A 320 8.83 -1.05 -1.11
CA TYR A 320 7.64 -0.62 -1.86
C TYR A 320 8.03 0.02 -3.20
N ASN A 321 8.97 0.97 -3.19
CA ASN A 321 9.47 1.65 -4.40
C ASN A 321 10.27 0.75 -5.36
N ASP A 322 10.84 -0.35 -4.87
CA ASP A 322 11.54 -1.38 -5.67
C ASP A 322 10.55 -2.44 -6.21
N GLY A 323 9.27 -2.36 -5.85
CA GLY A 323 8.18 -3.18 -6.37
C GLY A 323 7.82 -4.41 -5.52
N ALA A 324 8.02 -4.41 -4.21
CA ALA A 324 7.56 -5.49 -3.33
C ALA A 324 6.02 -5.61 -3.32
N ASP A 325 5.51 -6.84 -3.41
CA ASP A 325 4.06 -7.12 -3.37
C ASP A 325 3.47 -7.15 -1.95
N GLU A 326 4.36 -7.22 -0.94
CA GLU A 326 4.10 -7.19 0.49
C GLU A 326 5.43 -6.92 1.22
N VAL A 327 5.37 -6.26 2.38
CA VAL A 327 6.53 -6.06 3.27
C VAL A 327 6.28 -6.76 4.61
N SER A 328 7.19 -7.65 4.98
CA SER A 328 7.16 -8.39 6.26
C SER A 328 8.20 -7.86 7.25
N PHE A 329 7.79 -7.61 8.49
CA PHE A 329 8.65 -7.23 9.59
C PHE A 329 8.77 -8.38 10.60
N LEU A 330 9.99 -8.90 10.81
CA LEU A 330 10.27 -9.86 11.87
C LEU A 330 10.75 -9.12 13.12
N ASN A 331 9.83 -8.92 14.06
CA ASN A 331 10.08 -8.31 15.35
C ASN A 331 10.78 -9.30 16.29
N ILE A 332 12.10 -9.24 16.30
CA ILE A 332 12.97 -10.01 17.20
C ILE A 332 13.59 -9.11 18.29
N THR A 333 12.93 -7.99 18.59
CA THR A 333 13.34 -7.08 19.66
C THR A 333 13.14 -7.70 21.05
N GLY A 334 13.99 -7.31 22.00
CA GLY A 334 14.00 -7.84 23.37
C GLY A 334 12.95 -7.24 24.32
N PHE A 335 12.06 -6.36 23.84
CA PHE A 335 11.12 -5.59 24.66
C PHE A 335 9.92 -6.41 25.14
N ARG A 336 10.18 -7.50 25.89
CA ARG A 336 9.17 -8.49 26.28
C ARG A 336 8.21 -8.02 27.38
N ASP A 337 8.63 -7.02 28.16
CA ASP A 337 7.95 -6.58 29.38
C ASP A 337 7.47 -5.12 29.30
N CYS A 338 7.66 -4.46 28.14
CA CYS A 338 7.27 -3.06 27.92
C CYS A 338 5.76 -2.95 27.61
N PRO A 339 5.06 -1.87 28.04
CA PRO A 339 3.64 -1.67 27.74
C PRO A 339 3.35 -1.71 26.23
N LEU A 340 2.24 -2.38 25.86
CA LEU A 340 1.90 -2.68 24.47
C LEU A 340 1.93 -1.45 23.53
N GLY A 341 1.48 -0.28 24.00
CA GLY A 341 1.44 0.95 23.20
C GLY A 341 2.79 1.62 22.98
N ASP A 342 3.79 1.27 23.78
CA ASP A 342 5.15 1.85 23.77
C ASP A 342 6.18 0.94 23.05
N LEU A 343 5.76 -0.27 22.65
CA LEU A 343 6.59 -1.19 21.85
C LEU A 343 7.14 -0.47 20.61
N PRO A 344 8.47 -0.38 20.41
CA PRO A 344 9.04 0.37 19.28
C PRO A 344 8.57 -0.12 17.89
N MET A 345 8.23 -1.40 17.76
CA MET A 345 7.67 -1.99 16.53
C MET A 345 6.31 -1.37 16.12
N ILE A 346 5.50 -0.94 17.10
CA ILE A 346 4.24 -0.22 16.86
C ILE A 346 4.51 1.10 16.15
N GLN A 347 5.57 1.82 16.52
CA GLN A 347 5.95 3.06 15.85
C GLN A 347 6.49 2.81 14.43
N VAL A 348 7.27 1.74 14.21
CA VAL A 348 7.73 1.35 12.87
C VAL A 348 6.55 1.14 11.92
N LEU A 349 5.54 0.36 12.31
CA LEU A 349 4.35 0.16 11.49
C LEU A 349 3.57 1.47 11.26
N ARG A 350 3.48 2.32 12.29
CA ARG A 350 2.77 3.61 12.20
C ARG A 350 3.41 4.53 11.17
N TYR A 351 4.74 4.58 11.08
CA TYR A 351 5.46 5.39 10.09
C TYR A 351 5.57 4.70 8.72
N SER A 352 5.79 3.38 8.65
CA SER A 352 5.83 2.64 7.38
C SER A 352 4.49 2.73 6.64
N SER A 353 3.36 2.56 7.36
CA SER A 353 2.02 2.67 6.78
C SER A 353 1.64 4.06 6.25
N GLU A 354 2.43 5.10 6.52
CA GLU A 354 2.21 6.46 5.97
C GLU A 354 2.79 6.62 4.55
N LYS A 355 3.68 5.71 4.13
CA LYS A 355 4.36 5.74 2.82
C LYS A 355 4.19 4.45 1.99
N VAL A 356 3.86 3.33 2.63
CA VAL A 356 3.78 2.00 2.00
C VAL A 356 2.33 1.57 1.79
N PHE A 357 1.91 1.53 0.52
CA PHE A 357 0.54 1.21 0.09
C PHE A 357 0.41 -0.22 -0.48
N VAL A 358 1.13 -1.15 0.13
CA VAL A 358 1.02 -2.61 -0.04
C VAL A 358 0.82 -3.27 1.33
N PRO A 359 0.47 -4.57 1.39
CA PRO A 359 0.29 -5.29 2.65
C PRO A 359 1.53 -5.25 3.55
N LEU A 360 1.29 -5.04 4.85
CA LEU A 360 2.30 -5.08 5.90
C LEU A 360 2.03 -6.26 6.82
N THR A 361 2.97 -7.20 6.91
CA THR A 361 2.91 -8.35 7.84
C THR A 361 3.87 -8.12 9.00
N VAL A 362 3.45 -8.43 10.23
CA VAL A 362 4.34 -8.36 11.41
C VAL A 362 4.37 -9.69 12.14
N GLY A 363 5.56 -10.26 12.31
CA GLY A 363 5.80 -11.48 13.07
C GLY A 363 6.62 -11.20 14.34
N GLY A 364 6.39 -11.99 15.38
CA GLY A 364 7.16 -11.91 16.63
C GLY A 364 6.53 -11.03 17.71
N GLY A 365 6.38 -11.61 18.91
CA GLY A 365 5.72 -10.97 20.06
C GLY A 365 4.19 -11.10 20.11
N ILE A 366 3.56 -11.72 19.10
CA ILE A 366 2.10 -11.90 19.02
C ILE A 366 1.68 -13.11 19.88
N ARG A 367 1.45 -12.88 21.17
CA ARG A 367 1.08 -13.89 22.18
C ARG A 367 0.46 -13.21 23.41
N ASP A 368 -0.13 -14.01 24.30
CA ASP A 368 -0.51 -13.56 25.63
C ASP A 368 0.76 -13.15 26.43
N PHE A 369 0.72 -11.99 27.11
CA PHE A 369 1.80 -11.54 28.00
C PHE A 369 1.30 -10.62 29.13
N THR A 370 2.19 -10.29 30.07
CA THR A 370 1.93 -9.31 31.14
C THR A 370 3.08 -8.32 31.13
N ASP A 371 2.77 -7.02 31.16
CA ASP A 371 3.78 -5.96 31.15
C ASP A 371 4.40 -5.69 32.54
N GLU A 372 5.41 -4.83 32.59
CA GLU A 372 6.09 -4.38 33.81
C GLU A 372 5.16 -3.70 34.84
N ASN A 373 3.98 -3.23 34.41
CA ASN A 373 2.96 -2.65 35.29
C ASN A 373 1.98 -3.71 35.82
N GLY A 374 2.17 -4.99 35.47
CA GLY A 374 1.29 -6.09 35.85
C GLY A 374 -0.01 -6.15 35.04
N ARG A 375 -0.14 -5.41 33.93
CA ARG A 375 -1.30 -5.51 33.05
C ARG A 375 -1.16 -6.73 32.14
N TYR A 376 -2.13 -7.62 32.23
CA TYR A 376 -2.32 -8.71 31.29
C TYR A 376 -2.83 -8.19 29.93
N TYR A 377 -2.28 -8.75 28.85
CA TYR A 377 -2.72 -8.55 27.48
C TYR A 377 -2.95 -9.92 26.81
N SER A 378 -4.13 -10.10 26.24
CA SER A 378 -4.42 -11.25 25.36
C SER A 378 -3.76 -11.08 23.99
N SER A 379 -3.40 -12.19 23.35
CA SER A 379 -2.90 -12.24 21.96
C SER A 379 -3.82 -11.53 20.97
N LEU A 380 -5.13 -11.55 21.22
CA LEU A 380 -6.12 -10.76 20.46
C LEU A 380 -5.95 -9.24 20.65
N GLU A 381 -5.77 -8.74 21.88
CA GLU A 381 -5.46 -7.32 22.13
C GLU A 381 -4.12 -6.91 21.51
N VAL A 382 -3.11 -7.77 21.58
CA VAL A 382 -1.81 -7.54 20.96
C VAL A 382 -1.95 -7.41 19.44
N ALA A 383 -2.59 -8.38 18.78
CA ALA A 383 -2.86 -8.33 17.36
C ALA A 383 -3.71 -7.10 16.97
N ALA A 384 -4.72 -6.75 17.77
CA ALA A 384 -5.55 -5.57 17.54
C ALA A 384 -4.73 -4.26 17.53
N GLU A 385 -3.78 -4.07 18.46
CA GLU A 385 -2.93 -2.88 18.46
C GLU A 385 -1.95 -2.86 17.27
N TYR A 386 -1.43 -4.02 16.86
CA TYR A 386 -0.62 -4.15 15.64
C TYR A 386 -1.42 -3.78 14.38
N PHE A 387 -2.66 -4.26 14.24
CA PHE A 387 -3.55 -3.88 13.13
C PHE A 387 -3.91 -2.39 13.14
N ARG A 388 -4.27 -1.82 14.29
CA ARG A 388 -4.57 -0.37 14.44
C ARG A 388 -3.35 0.51 14.15
N SER A 389 -2.15 -0.05 14.27
CA SER A 389 -0.88 0.63 14.04
C SER A 389 -0.35 0.52 12.61
N GLY A 390 -0.92 -0.33 11.76
CA GLY A 390 -0.62 -0.35 10.33
C GLY A 390 -0.40 -1.73 9.73
N ALA A 391 -0.31 -2.79 10.53
CA ALA A 391 -0.24 -4.16 10.02
C ALA A 391 -1.59 -4.58 9.38
N ASP A 392 -1.52 -5.43 8.36
CA ASP A 392 -2.66 -6.08 7.74
C ASP A 392 -2.75 -7.57 8.13
N LYS A 393 -1.61 -8.16 8.48
CA LYS A 393 -1.48 -9.55 8.94
C LYS A 393 -0.52 -9.67 10.11
N VAL A 394 -0.78 -10.61 11.00
CA VAL A 394 0.13 -11.00 12.09
C VAL A 394 0.67 -12.41 11.86
N SER A 395 1.96 -12.62 12.14
CA SER A 395 2.64 -13.91 12.01
C SER A 395 2.93 -14.53 13.38
N ILE A 396 2.41 -15.74 13.58
CA ILE A 396 2.49 -16.52 14.82
C ILE A 396 3.52 -17.64 14.62
N GLY A 397 4.55 -17.67 15.47
CA GLY A 397 5.59 -18.71 15.46
C GLY A 397 5.35 -19.76 16.54
N SER A 398 6.11 -19.69 17.64
CA SER A 398 6.14 -20.75 18.66
C SER A 398 4.78 -21.10 19.30
N ASP A 399 3.87 -20.12 19.44
CA ASP A 399 2.53 -20.37 19.99
C ASP A 399 1.68 -21.27 19.07
N ALA A 400 1.88 -21.18 17.74
CA ALA A 400 1.21 -22.05 16.78
C ALA A 400 1.62 -23.52 16.95
N VAL A 401 2.89 -23.77 17.31
CA VAL A 401 3.40 -25.13 17.58
C VAL A 401 2.76 -25.73 18.83
N TYR A 402 2.65 -24.94 19.92
CA TYR A 402 1.97 -25.39 21.14
C TYR A 402 0.47 -25.61 20.92
N ALA A 403 -0.19 -24.71 20.17
CA ALA A 403 -1.60 -24.86 19.79
C ALA A 403 -1.84 -26.13 18.95
N ALA A 404 -0.98 -26.41 17.97
CA ALA A 404 -1.04 -27.62 17.16
C ALA A 404 -0.76 -28.90 17.98
N GLU A 405 0.24 -28.91 18.86
CA GLU A 405 0.48 -30.04 19.78
C GLU A 405 -0.74 -30.32 20.67
N ALA A 406 -1.42 -29.28 21.17
CA ALA A 406 -2.63 -29.42 21.99
C ALA A 406 -3.84 -29.90 21.17
N TYR A 407 -3.99 -29.39 19.94
CA TYR A 407 -5.03 -29.80 19.00
C TYR A 407 -4.87 -31.26 18.57
N LEU A 408 -3.67 -31.68 18.14
CA LEU A 408 -3.41 -33.06 17.70
C LEU A 408 -3.63 -34.10 18.81
N LYS A 409 -3.40 -33.74 20.09
CA LYS A 409 -3.66 -34.60 21.26
C LYS A 409 -5.15 -34.76 21.58
N THR A 410 -6.01 -33.85 21.14
CA THR A 410 -7.42 -33.77 21.60
C THR A 410 -8.45 -33.85 20.47
N GLY A 411 -8.09 -33.47 19.24
CA GLY A 411 -9.01 -33.24 18.13
C GLY A 411 -9.94 -32.02 18.29
N VAL A 412 -9.80 -31.23 19.36
CA VAL A 412 -10.78 -30.22 19.77
C VAL A 412 -10.22 -28.80 19.62
N LYS A 413 -10.96 -27.97 18.88
CA LYS A 413 -10.74 -26.52 18.80
C LYS A 413 -11.17 -25.89 20.14
N THR A 414 -10.23 -25.27 20.84
CA THR A 414 -10.42 -24.75 22.21
C THR A 414 -11.05 -23.37 22.25
N GLY A 415 -10.98 -22.63 21.14
CA GLY A 415 -11.31 -21.21 21.06
C GLY A 415 -10.35 -20.30 21.83
N LYS A 416 -9.19 -20.82 22.29
CA LYS A 416 -8.26 -20.12 23.19
C LYS A 416 -6.88 -19.87 22.61
N SER A 417 -6.45 -20.61 21.58
CA SER A 417 -5.15 -20.32 20.95
C SER A 417 -5.18 -18.95 20.25
N SER A 418 -4.02 -18.32 20.10
CA SER A 418 -3.89 -17.05 19.37
C SER A 418 -4.46 -17.13 17.95
N ILE A 419 -4.21 -18.24 17.24
CA ILE A 419 -4.77 -18.52 15.90
C ILE A 419 -6.30 -18.44 15.95
N GLU A 420 -6.95 -19.19 16.85
CA GLU A 420 -8.42 -19.25 16.94
C GLU A 420 -9.03 -17.90 17.34
N GLN A 421 -8.41 -17.19 18.30
CA GLN A 421 -8.91 -15.89 18.77
C GLN A 421 -8.83 -14.83 17.67
N ILE A 422 -7.68 -14.71 16.99
CA ILE A 422 -7.43 -13.67 15.99
C ILE A 422 -8.23 -13.95 14.71
N SER A 423 -8.21 -15.18 14.21
CA SER A 423 -8.96 -15.57 12.99
C SER A 423 -10.48 -15.44 13.16
N ARG A 424 -11.03 -15.70 14.35
CA ARG A 424 -12.46 -15.51 14.62
C ARG A 424 -12.93 -14.06 14.49
N VAL A 425 -12.07 -13.09 14.78
CA VAL A 425 -12.42 -11.65 14.75
C VAL A 425 -12.03 -11.00 13.42
N TYR A 426 -10.83 -11.29 12.93
CA TYR A 426 -10.23 -10.63 11.76
C TYR A 426 -10.27 -11.49 10.48
N GLY A 427 -10.77 -12.72 10.58
CA GLY A 427 -10.78 -13.72 9.51
C GLY A 427 -9.43 -14.43 9.37
N ASN A 428 -9.44 -15.66 8.81
CA ASN A 428 -8.22 -16.45 8.61
C ASN A 428 -7.12 -15.66 7.89
N GLN A 429 -7.50 -14.84 6.90
CA GLN A 429 -6.58 -14.03 6.10
C GLN A 429 -5.69 -13.06 6.89
N ALA A 430 -6.04 -12.76 8.16
CA ALA A 430 -5.23 -11.91 9.04
C ALA A 430 -4.13 -12.69 9.80
N VAL A 431 -4.17 -14.03 9.78
CA VAL A 431 -3.29 -14.92 10.53
C VAL A 431 -2.34 -15.69 9.60
N VAL A 432 -1.06 -15.34 9.67
CA VAL A 432 0.05 -16.09 9.08
C VAL A 432 0.65 -16.99 10.16
N VAL A 433 1.07 -18.20 9.82
CA VAL A 433 1.87 -19.06 10.73
C VAL A 433 3.28 -19.22 10.19
N SER A 434 4.27 -18.83 10.99
CA SER A 434 5.70 -19.04 10.71
C SER A 434 6.09 -20.44 11.15
N VAL A 435 6.44 -21.29 10.19
CA VAL A 435 6.91 -22.66 10.42
C VAL A 435 8.43 -22.67 10.21
N ASP A 436 9.15 -23.08 11.25
CA ASP A 436 10.62 -23.15 11.28
C ASP A 436 11.07 -24.63 11.39
N PRO A 437 11.09 -25.38 10.27
CA PRO A 437 11.47 -26.78 10.24
C PRO A 437 12.97 -26.97 10.00
N ARG A 438 13.48 -28.11 10.48
CA ARG A 438 14.79 -28.68 10.12
C ARG A 438 14.62 -30.11 9.60
N ARG A 439 15.40 -30.49 8.60
CA ARG A 439 15.39 -31.83 8.00
C ARG A 439 16.07 -32.83 8.93
N VAL A 440 15.41 -33.97 9.16
CA VAL A 440 15.93 -35.08 9.97
C VAL A 440 15.85 -36.36 9.15
N TYR A 441 17.02 -36.91 8.81
CA TYR A 441 17.17 -38.13 8.01
C TYR A 441 16.90 -39.40 8.83
N ILE A 442 16.28 -40.41 8.20
CA ILE A 442 15.91 -41.72 8.76
C ILE A 442 16.01 -42.82 7.69
N ASN A 443 16.20 -44.08 8.09
CA ASN A 443 16.40 -45.19 7.14
C ASN A 443 15.08 -45.79 6.64
N SER A 444 14.06 -45.83 7.51
CA SER A 444 12.69 -46.23 7.21
C SER A 444 11.70 -45.12 7.57
N PRO A 445 10.61 -44.90 6.81
CA PRO A 445 9.55 -43.98 7.19
C PRO A 445 8.87 -44.34 8.52
N ASP A 446 8.93 -45.62 8.94
CA ASP A 446 8.32 -46.11 10.18
C ASP A 446 9.14 -45.79 11.46
N GLU A 447 10.31 -45.14 11.34
CA GLU A 447 11.11 -44.72 12.49
C GLU A 447 10.50 -43.55 13.28
N VAL A 448 9.50 -42.86 12.70
CA VAL A 448 8.81 -41.73 13.32
C VAL A 448 7.30 -41.80 13.08
N GLU A 449 6.53 -41.28 14.02
CA GLU A 449 5.05 -41.20 13.91
C GLU A 449 4.59 -40.09 12.94
N PHE A 450 5.52 -39.26 12.45
CA PHE A 450 5.26 -38.09 11.60
C PHE A 450 5.51 -38.38 10.12
N LYS A 451 4.96 -37.54 9.24
CA LYS A 451 5.06 -37.69 7.80
C LYS A 451 6.51 -37.55 7.30
N ALA A 452 7.15 -38.69 7.06
CA ALA A 452 8.39 -38.78 6.30
C ALA A 452 8.13 -38.81 4.78
N LEU A 453 9.11 -38.33 4.02
CA LEU A 453 9.20 -38.47 2.56
C LEU A 453 10.49 -39.18 2.16
N LYS A 454 10.50 -39.81 0.99
CA LYS A 454 11.72 -40.36 0.39
C LYS A 454 12.51 -39.21 -0.24
N THR A 455 13.75 -39.01 0.18
CA THR A 455 14.56 -37.89 -0.31
C THR A 455 15.17 -38.17 -1.68
N VAL A 456 15.35 -37.13 -2.48
CA VAL A 456 16.09 -37.19 -3.76
C VAL A 456 17.58 -37.38 -3.51
N THR A 457 18.13 -36.68 -2.51
CA THR A 457 19.51 -36.80 -2.05
C THR A 457 19.53 -37.64 -0.76
N PRO A 458 20.28 -38.75 -0.69
CA PRO A 458 20.44 -39.52 0.54
C PRO A 458 21.08 -38.71 1.67
N GLY A 459 20.81 -39.09 2.91
CA GLY A 459 21.44 -38.51 4.10
C GLY A 459 22.93 -38.85 4.23
N PRO A 460 23.64 -38.23 5.19
CA PRO A 460 25.08 -38.39 5.38
C PRO A 460 25.57 -39.83 5.62
N HIS A 461 24.68 -40.73 6.06
CA HIS A 461 24.95 -42.13 6.32
C HIS A 461 24.22 -43.08 5.36
N GLY A 462 23.62 -42.55 4.28
CA GLY A 462 22.89 -43.31 3.27
C GLY A 462 21.39 -43.46 3.53
N GLU A 463 20.85 -42.70 4.50
CA GLU A 463 19.43 -42.62 4.80
C GLU A 463 18.63 -42.23 3.54
N GLN A 464 17.53 -42.94 3.25
CA GLN A 464 16.72 -42.66 2.04
C GLN A 464 15.46 -41.84 2.31
N TYR A 465 15.18 -41.54 3.57
CA TYR A 465 13.98 -40.81 3.98
C TYR A 465 14.35 -39.65 4.91
N ALA A 466 13.49 -38.65 4.95
CA ALA A 466 13.57 -37.58 5.94
C ALA A 466 12.17 -37.11 6.34
N TRP A 467 12.08 -36.58 7.56
CA TRP A 467 10.95 -35.80 8.02
C TRP A 467 11.44 -34.40 8.43
N TYR A 468 10.51 -33.46 8.58
CA TYR A 468 10.83 -32.07 8.87
C TYR A 468 10.38 -31.72 10.29
N GLN A 469 11.30 -31.76 11.24
CA GLN A 469 11.02 -31.48 12.64
C GLN A 469 10.81 -29.97 12.84
N CYS A 470 9.68 -29.57 13.40
CA CYS A 470 9.43 -28.18 13.75
C CYS A 470 10.24 -27.73 14.96
N THR A 471 10.54 -26.43 15.01
CA THR A 471 11.23 -25.80 16.13
C THR A 471 10.42 -24.65 16.73
N VAL A 472 10.80 -24.25 17.94
CA VAL A 472 10.28 -23.08 18.65
C VAL A 472 11.44 -22.24 19.19
N ASN A 473 11.12 -21.10 19.80
CA ASN A 473 12.08 -20.16 20.37
C ASN A 473 13.08 -19.60 19.33
N GLY A 474 12.68 -19.56 18.05
CA GLY A 474 13.51 -19.13 16.90
C GLY A 474 14.61 -20.15 16.59
N GLY A 475 14.24 -21.31 16.05
CA GLY A 475 15.18 -22.39 15.65
C GLY A 475 15.82 -23.19 16.79
N ARG A 476 15.82 -22.69 18.03
CA ARG A 476 16.68 -23.18 19.13
C ARG A 476 16.19 -24.46 19.82
N GLU A 477 14.89 -24.72 19.83
CA GLU A 477 14.30 -25.89 20.50
C GLU A 477 13.52 -26.72 19.49
N GLY A 478 13.89 -27.98 19.29
CA GLY A 478 13.13 -28.92 18.46
C GLY A 478 11.94 -29.50 19.21
N ARG A 479 10.80 -29.63 18.53
CA ARG A 479 9.55 -30.17 19.09
C ARG A 479 9.21 -31.54 18.51
N PRO A 480 8.45 -32.39 19.23
CA PRO A 480 7.96 -33.67 18.72
C PRO A 480 6.71 -33.45 17.85
N ILE A 481 6.89 -32.76 16.71
CA ILE A 481 5.85 -32.52 15.70
C ILE A 481 6.53 -32.23 14.35
N GLY A 482 6.00 -32.82 13.28
CA GLY A 482 6.46 -32.59 11.92
C GLY A 482 5.80 -31.37 11.28
N ALA A 483 6.47 -30.79 10.27
CA ALA A 483 5.97 -29.63 9.52
C ALA A 483 4.63 -29.92 8.83
N TYR A 484 4.42 -31.16 8.37
CA TYR A 484 3.17 -31.61 7.77
C TYR A 484 2.02 -31.57 8.79
N GLU A 485 2.20 -32.18 9.95
CA GLU A 485 1.20 -32.24 11.02
C GLU A 485 0.91 -30.85 11.59
N LEU A 486 1.94 -30.03 11.80
CA LEU A 486 1.79 -28.64 12.19
C LEU A 486 0.95 -27.86 11.17
N SER A 487 1.29 -27.96 9.89
CA SER A 487 0.60 -27.22 8.82
C SER A 487 -0.88 -27.61 8.69
N LYS A 488 -1.21 -28.90 8.80
CA LYS A 488 -2.60 -29.37 8.86
C LYS A 488 -3.34 -28.89 10.11
N ALA A 489 -2.69 -28.92 11.27
CA ALA A 489 -3.31 -28.50 12.53
C ALA A 489 -3.60 -26.99 12.56
N VAL A 490 -2.68 -26.14 12.09
CA VAL A 490 -2.88 -24.69 12.12
C VAL A 490 -3.88 -24.18 11.09
N GLU A 491 -3.97 -24.86 9.93
CA GLU A 491 -5.08 -24.67 8.98
C GLU A 491 -6.43 -24.90 9.66
N GLU A 492 -6.60 -26.02 10.37
CA GLU A 492 -7.81 -26.31 11.12
C GLU A 492 -8.09 -25.29 12.23
N LEU A 493 -7.06 -24.80 12.93
CA LEU A 493 -7.20 -23.78 13.97
C LEU A 493 -7.55 -22.38 13.45
N GLY A 494 -7.51 -22.17 12.12
CA GLY A 494 -7.96 -20.92 11.48
C GLY A 494 -6.84 -20.06 10.89
N ALA A 495 -5.62 -20.58 10.69
CA ALA A 495 -4.61 -19.88 9.90
C ALA A 495 -5.10 -19.65 8.46
N GLY A 496 -4.66 -18.55 7.83
CA GLY A 496 -5.00 -18.21 6.45
C GLY A 496 -3.82 -18.18 5.50
N GLU A 497 -2.58 -18.28 5.98
CA GLU A 497 -1.37 -18.36 5.16
C GLU A 497 -0.24 -19.01 5.98
N ILE A 498 0.60 -19.82 5.34
CA ILE A 498 1.79 -20.41 5.98
C ILE A 498 3.04 -19.71 5.44
N LEU A 499 3.83 -19.13 6.35
CA LEU A 499 5.20 -18.73 6.09
C LEU A 499 6.12 -19.93 6.37
N LEU A 500 6.56 -20.60 5.31
CA LEU A 500 7.37 -21.81 5.40
C LEU A 500 8.85 -21.47 5.23
N ASN A 501 9.54 -21.28 6.35
CA ASN A 501 10.99 -21.13 6.38
C ASN A 501 11.67 -22.50 6.21
N CYS A 502 13.00 -22.51 6.09
CA CYS A 502 13.80 -23.73 6.14
C CYS A 502 15.13 -23.43 6.84
N ILE A 503 15.33 -23.99 8.03
CA ILE A 503 16.52 -23.72 8.86
C ILE A 503 17.81 -24.13 8.13
N ASP A 504 17.77 -25.24 7.38
CA ASP A 504 18.94 -25.79 6.69
C ASP A 504 19.32 -24.98 5.43
N CYS A 505 18.37 -24.26 4.83
CA CYS A 505 18.61 -23.39 3.68
C CYS A 505 18.88 -21.93 4.05
N ASP A 506 18.64 -21.53 5.31
CA ASP A 506 18.70 -20.13 5.71
C ASP A 506 20.13 -19.55 5.58
N GLY A 507 20.23 -18.36 4.97
CA GLY A 507 21.51 -17.72 4.64
C GLY A 507 22.38 -18.41 3.58
N GLN A 508 22.03 -19.61 3.07
CA GLN A 508 22.92 -20.39 2.19
C GLN A 508 22.99 -19.89 0.74
N GLY A 509 21.92 -19.24 0.25
CA GLY A 509 21.83 -18.74 -1.13
C GLY A 509 21.78 -19.83 -2.22
N GLN A 510 21.58 -21.10 -1.85
CA GLN A 510 21.57 -22.26 -2.77
C GLN A 510 20.17 -22.65 -3.28
N GLY A 511 19.18 -21.78 -3.07
CA GLY A 511 17.78 -22.01 -3.43
C GLY A 511 16.91 -22.48 -2.27
N PHE A 512 15.62 -22.56 -2.54
CA PHE A 512 14.60 -23.00 -1.58
C PHE A 512 14.55 -24.54 -1.47
N ASP A 513 14.11 -25.08 -0.32
CA ASP A 513 13.84 -26.52 -0.20
C ASP A 513 12.55 -26.92 -0.93
N ILE A 514 12.71 -27.37 -2.17
CA ILE A 514 11.62 -27.82 -3.03
C ILE A 514 10.87 -29.03 -2.46
N GLU A 515 11.55 -29.94 -1.75
CA GLU A 515 10.92 -31.14 -1.17
C GLU A 515 9.99 -30.75 -0.01
N LEU A 516 10.46 -29.85 0.87
CA LEU A 516 9.67 -29.27 1.95
C LEU A 516 8.49 -28.45 1.44
N ILE A 517 8.72 -27.52 0.50
CA ILE A 517 7.65 -26.65 -0.01
C ILE A 517 6.56 -27.49 -0.69
N LYS A 518 6.95 -28.51 -1.46
CA LYS A 518 6.00 -29.43 -2.07
C LYS A 518 5.22 -30.25 -1.04
N LEU A 519 5.89 -30.81 -0.03
CA LEU A 519 5.26 -31.57 1.06
C LEU A 519 4.14 -30.78 1.74
N ILE A 520 4.36 -29.49 2.00
CA ILE A 520 3.39 -28.65 2.71
C ILE A 520 2.34 -28.06 1.78
N ALA A 521 2.74 -27.48 0.64
CA ALA A 521 1.82 -26.84 -0.29
C ALA A 521 0.84 -27.85 -0.92
N ASP A 522 1.22 -29.10 -1.12
CA ASP A 522 0.29 -30.13 -1.62
C ASP A 522 -0.60 -30.73 -0.48
N ALA A 523 -0.36 -30.38 0.79
CA ALA A 523 -1.08 -30.91 1.96
C ALA A 523 -2.18 -29.99 2.51
N VAL A 524 -2.01 -28.67 2.42
CA VAL A 524 -2.97 -27.67 2.92
C VAL A 524 -3.79 -27.05 1.79
N SER A 525 -4.95 -26.47 2.12
CA SER A 525 -5.79 -25.66 1.23
C SER A 525 -5.57 -24.15 1.39
N ILE A 526 -4.81 -23.71 2.40
CA ILE A 526 -4.40 -22.30 2.56
C ILE A 526 -3.14 -21.97 1.73
N PRO A 527 -2.93 -20.70 1.33
CA PRO A 527 -1.69 -20.25 0.67
C PRO A 527 -0.42 -20.57 1.45
N VAL A 528 0.66 -20.90 0.73
CA VAL A 528 2.01 -21.14 1.28
C VAL A 528 3.00 -20.19 0.65
N ILE A 529 3.77 -19.49 1.50
CA ILE A 529 4.90 -18.64 1.16
C ILE A 529 6.18 -19.48 1.32
N ALA A 530 6.95 -19.63 0.24
CA ALA A 530 8.29 -20.19 0.28
C ALA A 530 9.29 -19.17 0.86
N SER A 531 10.09 -19.57 1.85
CA SER A 531 11.08 -18.72 2.52
C SER A 531 12.38 -19.50 2.78
N SER A 532 13.45 -18.77 3.11
CA SER A 532 14.84 -19.23 3.30
C SER A 532 15.52 -19.82 2.05
N GLY A 533 16.75 -19.40 1.78
CA GLY A 533 17.65 -20.00 0.76
C GLY A 533 17.76 -19.30 -0.59
N ALA A 534 16.85 -18.38 -0.94
CA ALA A 534 16.94 -17.61 -2.19
C ALA A 534 18.29 -16.87 -2.35
N GLY A 535 19.01 -17.12 -3.45
CA GLY A 535 20.28 -16.46 -3.78
C GLY A 535 20.34 -15.74 -5.13
N THR A 536 19.41 -16.05 -6.05
CA THR A 536 19.39 -15.55 -7.45
C THR A 536 17.95 -15.46 -7.96
N VAL A 537 17.72 -14.89 -9.16
CA VAL A 537 16.36 -14.82 -9.75
C VAL A 537 15.82 -16.19 -10.17
N GLU A 538 16.70 -17.10 -10.60
CA GLU A 538 16.34 -18.44 -11.08
C GLU A 538 15.75 -19.31 -9.97
N HIS A 539 16.19 -19.10 -8.72
CA HIS A 539 15.64 -19.78 -7.56
C HIS A 539 14.14 -19.49 -7.35
N PHE A 540 13.65 -18.31 -7.73
CA PHE A 540 12.23 -17.98 -7.69
C PHE A 540 11.46 -18.71 -8.79
N SER A 541 11.97 -18.67 -10.04
CA SER A 541 11.30 -19.33 -11.17
C SER A 541 11.27 -20.84 -11.02
N ASP A 542 12.35 -21.44 -10.51
CA ASP A 542 12.46 -22.88 -10.28
C ASP A 542 11.48 -23.35 -9.20
N MET A 543 11.36 -22.59 -8.11
CA MET A 543 10.42 -22.86 -7.02
C MET A 543 8.96 -22.78 -7.49
N PHE A 544 8.59 -21.75 -8.27
CA PHE A 544 7.23 -21.62 -8.82
C PHE A 544 6.92 -22.59 -9.97
N GLN A 545 7.92 -23.15 -10.67
CA GLN A 545 7.75 -24.23 -11.66
C GLN A 545 7.56 -25.60 -10.99
N LYS A 546 8.30 -25.89 -9.91
CA LYS A 546 8.33 -27.22 -9.27
C LYS A 546 7.30 -27.42 -8.16
N THR A 547 6.73 -26.33 -7.63
CA THR A 547 5.85 -26.37 -6.44
C THR A 547 4.54 -25.60 -6.66
N SER A 548 3.56 -25.89 -5.80
CA SER A 548 2.25 -25.25 -5.77
C SER A 548 2.20 -24.03 -4.82
N ALA A 549 3.37 -23.42 -4.53
CA ALA A 549 3.50 -22.25 -3.66
C ALA A 549 2.85 -20.99 -4.26
N SER A 550 2.31 -20.16 -3.37
CA SER A 550 1.55 -18.95 -3.71
C SER A 550 2.41 -17.69 -3.73
N ALA A 551 3.50 -17.67 -2.94
CA ALA A 551 4.41 -16.55 -2.83
C ALA A 551 5.84 -17.02 -2.56
N ALA A 552 6.80 -16.12 -2.79
CA ALA A 552 8.19 -16.25 -2.39
C ALA A 552 8.57 -15.07 -1.49
N LEU A 553 9.26 -15.34 -0.38
CA LEU A 553 9.80 -14.35 0.52
C LEU A 553 11.33 -14.42 0.50
N ALA A 554 11.97 -13.25 0.41
CA ALA A 554 13.40 -13.13 0.63
C ALA A 554 13.74 -11.91 1.49
N ALA A 555 14.85 -12.03 2.22
CA ALA A 555 15.39 -11.00 3.09
C ALA A 555 16.78 -10.54 2.60
N GLY A 556 17.84 -11.29 2.94
CA GLY A 556 19.24 -10.88 2.76
C GLY A 556 19.58 -10.30 1.38
N ILE A 557 19.22 -11.01 0.31
CA ILE A 557 19.52 -10.62 -1.09
C ILE A 557 18.90 -9.27 -1.50
N PHE A 558 17.74 -8.91 -0.94
CA PHE A 558 17.07 -7.64 -1.17
C PHE A 558 17.72 -6.51 -0.36
N HIS A 559 18.04 -6.75 0.93
CA HIS A 559 18.78 -5.79 1.76
C HIS A 559 20.14 -5.42 1.18
N ARG A 560 20.88 -6.43 0.69
CA ARG A 560 22.24 -6.29 0.16
C ARG A 560 22.26 -5.82 -1.31
N LYS A 561 21.08 -5.70 -1.94
CA LYS A 561 20.89 -5.37 -3.36
C LYS A 561 21.62 -6.30 -4.33
N GLU A 562 21.84 -7.54 -3.91
CA GLU A 562 22.44 -8.61 -4.73
C GLU A 562 21.49 -9.06 -5.82
N VAL A 563 20.19 -9.11 -5.49
CA VAL A 563 19.11 -9.43 -6.43
C VAL A 563 18.03 -8.35 -6.25
N PRO A 564 17.86 -7.41 -7.19
CA PRO A 564 16.78 -6.43 -7.11
C PRO A 564 15.39 -7.09 -7.24
N ILE A 565 14.40 -6.60 -6.50
CA ILE A 565 13.02 -7.11 -6.53
C ILE A 565 12.45 -7.02 -7.97
N LEU A 566 12.67 -5.90 -8.65
CA LEU A 566 12.28 -5.71 -10.04
C LEU A 566 12.94 -6.73 -11.00
N SER A 567 14.17 -7.17 -10.72
CA SER A 567 14.84 -8.20 -11.51
C SER A 567 14.19 -9.58 -11.33
N VAL A 568 13.75 -9.92 -10.11
CA VAL A 568 12.94 -11.12 -9.86
C VAL A 568 11.64 -11.06 -10.69
N LYS A 569 10.90 -9.95 -10.60
CA LYS A 569 9.63 -9.79 -11.34
C LYS A 569 9.83 -9.88 -12.87
N THR A 570 10.85 -9.20 -13.39
CA THR A 570 11.18 -9.22 -14.83
C THR A 570 11.56 -10.63 -15.31
N HIS A 571 12.27 -11.40 -14.47
CA HIS A 571 12.62 -12.79 -14.76
C HIS A 571 11.39 -13.71 -14.77
N LEU A 572 10.55 -13.64 -13.73
CA LEU A 572 9.31 -14.42 -13.66
C LEU A 572 8.36 -14.12 -14.83
N GLN A 573 8.33 -12.87 -15.29
CA GLN A 573 7.60 -12.43 -16.48
C GLN A 573 8.17 -13.03 -17.77
N HIS A 574 9.50 -13.06 -17.93
CA HIS A 574 10.16 -13.69 -19.08
C HIS A 574 9.89 -15.20 -19.15
N GLU A 575 9.88 -15.88 -18.00
CA GLU A 575 9.54 -17.31 -17.87
C GLU A 575 8.03 -17.61 -18.00
N GLY A 576 7.20 -16.60 -18.31
CA GLY A 576 5.75 -16.75 -18.46
C GLY A 576 5.00 -17.08 -17.17
N GLN A 577 5.64 -16.87 -16.01
CA GLN A 577 5.08 -17.12 -14.67
C GLN A 577 4.40 -15.90 -14.04
N MET A 578 4.53 -14.73 -14.67
CA MET A 578 4.04 -13.44 -14.17
C MET A 578 3.50 -12.60 -15.33
N ASP A 579 2.35 -11.95 -15.12
CA ASP A 579 1.72 -11.11 -16.13
C ASP A 579 2.52 -9.81 -16.37
N LEU A 580 2.47 -9.31 -17.61
CA LEU A 580 3.28 -8.19 -18.12
C LEU A 580 3.15 -6.84 -17.40
N TYR A 581 2.18 -6.69 -16.48
CA TYR A 581 1.73 -5.40 -15.96
C TYR A 581 2.03 -5.15 -14.47
N GLN A 582 2.60 -6.13 -13.74
CA GLN A 582 2.96 -5.97 -12.32
C GLN A 582 4.26 -5.15 -12.09
N MET A 583 4.65 -4.35 -13.10
CA MET A 583 5.84 -3.49 -13.15
C MET A 583 5.51 -1.99 -13.04
N THR A 584 4.26 -1.59 -12.74
CA THR A 584 3.84 -0.17 -12.69
C THR A 584 4.37 0.59 -11.47
N ILE A 585 5.68 0.82 -11.48
CA ILE A 585 6.32 1.99 -10.89
C ILE A 585 6.97 2.75 -12.05
N GLU A 586 6.14 3.42 -12.86
CA GLU A 586 6.67 4.56 -13.60
C GLU A 586 6.99 5.65 -12.56
N PRO A 587 8.24 6.14 -12.46
CA PRO A 587 8.56 7.21 -11.55
C PRO A 587 7.78 8.46 -11.98
N SER A 588 6.88 8.93 -11.12
CA SER A 588 5.94 10.03 -11.38
C SER A 588 6.65 11.40 -11.46
N ASN A 589 7.41 11.62 -12.52
CA ASN A 589 8.08 12.90 -12.81
C ASN A 589 7.16 13.96 -13.42
N ASP A 590 5.90 13.63 -13.74
CA ASP A 590 4.95 14.55 -14.39
C ASP A 590 4.01 15.30 -13.42
N LEU A 591 4.21 15.18 -12.10
CA LEU A 591 3.44 15.94 -11.08
C LEU A 591 4.01 17.34 -10.77
N PHE A 592 4.58 18.06 -11.76
CA PHE A 592 4.82 19.51 -11.65
C PHE A 592 4.96 20.19 -13.04
N ASN A 593 3.84 20.43 -13.75
CA ASN A 593 3.84 21.41 -14.84
C ASN A 593 2.46 22.06 -15.14
N PRO A 594 2.09 23.15 -14.44
CA PRO A 594 0.83 23.86 -14.68
C PRO A 594 0.96 24.91 -15.80
N GLU A 595 1.27 24.51 -17.03
CA GLU A 595 1.13 25.39 -18.21
C GLU A 595 0.12 24.84 -19.24
N THR A 596 -1.10 25.34 -19.16
CA THR A 596 -2.12 25.22 -20.21
C THR A 596 -1.63 25.86 -21.51
N SER A 597 -1.21 25.04 -22.47
CA SER A 597 -0.67 25.53 -23.75
C SER A 597 -1.73 26.14 -24.67
N VAL A 598 -1.97 27.45 -24.53
CA VAL A 598 -2.68 28.27 -25.52
C VAL A 598 -1.86 28.32 -26.81
N LYS A 599 -2.18 27.44 -27.77
CA LYS A 599 -1.51 27.35 -29.07
C LYS A 599 -1.71 28.61 -29.91
N THR A 600 -0.77 29.55 -29.81
CA THR A 600 -0.60 30.62 -30.81
C THR A 600 0.48 30.25 -31.82
N LYS A 601 0.06 29.96 -33.06
CA LYS A 601 0.96 29.69 -34.19
C LYS A 601 1.84 30.92 -34.48
N ARG A 602 3.17 30.80 -34.41
CA ARG A 602 4.10 31.69 -35.14
C ARG A 602 5.27 30.93 -35.77
N ARG A 603 5.77 31.48 -36.88
CA ARG A 603 6.54 30.80 -37.93
C ARG A 603 7.99 30.51 -37.52
N ALA A 604 8.54 29.43 -38.06
CA ALA A 604 9.97 29.16 -38.06
C ALA A 604 10.75 30.17 -38.91
N GLY A 605 11.95 30.53 -38.46
CA GLY A 605 12.96 31.29 -39.21
C GLY A 605 14.34 30.79 -38.81
N ALA A 606 15.17 30.43 -39.80
CA ALA A 606 16.44 29.73 -39.57
C ALA A 606 17.59 30.70 -39.25
N THR A 607 18.38 30.39 -38.22
CA THR A 607 19.83 30.70 -38.09
C THR A 607 20.41 29.89 -36.92
N GLY A 608 21.72 29.60 -36.92
CA GLY A 608 22.40 29.05 -35.72
C GLY A 608 23.24 27.76 -35.86
N ARG A 609 23.76 27.44 -37.05
CA ARG A 609 24.67 26.28 -37.28
C ARG A 609 26.10 26.47 -36.69
N TRP A 610 26.21 27.02 -35.48
CA TRP A 610 27.49 27.34 -34.81
C TRP A 610 27.57 26.97 -33.31
N LYS A 611 26.53 26.39 -32.69
CA LYS A 611 26.56 25.99 -31.26
C LYS A 611 26.67 24.47 -30.97
N LYS A 612 26.61 23.58 -31.98
CA LYS A 612 26.60 22.12 -31.76
C LYS A 612 27.97 21.46 -31.46
N LYS A 613 29.11 22.06 -31.85
CA LYS A 613 30.43 21.41 -31.72
C LYS A 613 31.06 21.52 -30.31
N LYS A 614 30.84 22.62 -29.57
CA LYS A 614 31.40 22.80 -28.21
C LYS A 614 30.66 22.01 -27.14
N ARG A 615 29.35 21.77 -27.33
CA ARG A 615 28.47 21.09 -26.36
C ARG A 615 28.70 19.57 -26.28
N LYS A 616 29.21 18.94 -27.36
CA LYS A 616 29.41 17.48 -27.41
C LYS A 616 30.63 17.01 -26.61
N LYS A 617 31.70 17.82 -26.55
CA LYS A 617 32.94 17.45 -25.84
C LYS A 617 32.78 17.46 -24.32
N LEU A 618 31.94 18.35 -23.78
CA LEU A 618 31.60 18.41 -22.34
C LEU A 618 30.72 17.23 -21.88
N THR A 619 29.84 16.71 -22.74
CA THR A 619 28.98 15.56 -22.39
C THR A 619 29.70 14.22 -22.40
N GLU A 620 30.80 14.09 -23.14
CA GLU A 620 31.57 12.83 -23.22
C GLU A 620 32.54 12.66 -22.02
N GLU A 621 33.00 13.75 -21.39
CA GLU A 621 33.83 13.70 -20.17
C GLU A 621 33.01 13.51 -18.88
N MET A 622 31.70 13.79 -18.88
CA MET A 622 30.83 13.67 -17.70
C MET A 622 30.21 12.27 -17.50
N SER A 623 30.43 11.30 -18.39
CA SER A 623 29.77 9.98 -18.35
C SER A 623 30.50 8.91 -17.52
N ALA A 624 31.53 9.28 -16.75
CA ALA A 624 32.44 8.34 -16.08
C ALA A 624 32.49 8.46 -14.55
N VAL A 625 31.53 9.16 -13.92
CA VAL A 625 31.48 9.37 -12.47
C VAL A 625 30.19 8.78 -11.90
N GLY A 626 30.33 7.89 -10.90
CA GLY A 626 29.20 7.27 -10.19
C GLY A 626 28.36 8.28 -9.43
N GLN A 627 27.04 8.05 -9.36
CA GLN A 627 26.09 8.99 -8.76
C GLN A 627 26.00 8.89 -7.23
N ASP A 628 26.96 9.48 -6.52
CA ASP A 628 26.75 9.94 -5.14
C ASP A 628 26.48 11.46 -5.16
N GLN A 629 25.23 11.87 -4.94
CA GLN A 629 24.85 13.29 -4.92
C GLN A 629 25.25 13.96 -3.59
N ILE A 630 26.38 14.66 -3.58
CA ILE A 630 26.69 15.64 -2.53
C ILE A 630 25.69 16.81 -2.62
N ARG A 631 24.75 16.90 -1.68
CA ARG A 631 23.80 18.01 -1.57
C ARG A 631 24.33 19.09 -0.62
N ALA A 632 24.92 20.14 -1.16
CA ALA A 632 25.21 21.39 -0.44
C ALA A 632 24.20 22.48 -0.84
N SER A 633 23.69 23.24 0.14
CA SER A 633 22.53 24.11 -0.11
C SER A 633 22.86 25.47 -0.73
N HIS A 634 23.92 26.18 -0.31
CA HIS A 634 24.28 27.50 -0.87
C HIS A 634 25.79 27.83 -0.77
N ILE A 635 26.34 28.48 -1.80
CA ILE A 635 27.62 29.23 -1.76
C ILE A 635 27.36 30.65 -2.28
N LEU A 636 27.84 31.68 -1.55
CA LEU A 636 27.83 33.08 -1.99
C LEU A 636 29.19 33.46 -2.56
N ILE A 637 29.22 33.94 -3.80
CA ILE A 637 30.44 34.36 -4.50
C ILE A 637 30.36 35.86 -4.83
N LYS A 638 31.39 36.62 -4.44
CA LYS A 638 31.57 38.04 -4.76
C LYS A 638 32.56 38.17 -5.92
N GLN A 639 32.28 39.01 -6.92
CA GLN A 639 33.20 39.29 -8.02
C GLN A 639 33.37 40.81 -8.19
N GLU A 640 34.61 41.28 -8.14
CA GLU A 640 34.95 42.68 -8.42
C GLU A 640 35.30 42.89 -9.91
N GLY A 641 35.03 44.09 -10.42
CA GLY A 641 35.59 44.56 -11.69
C GLY A 641 34.89 44.17 -13.00
N SER A 642 33.55 44.23 -13.10
CA SER A 642 32.86 44.12 -14.41
C SER A 642 31.71 45.11 -14.60
N HIS A 643 31.80 45.95 -15.64
CA HIS A 643 30.84 47.03 -15.93
C HIS A 643 29.62 46.62 -16.80
N ARG A 644 29.30 45.33 -16.96
CA ARG A 644 28.12 44.88 -17.75
C ARG A 644 27.31 43.78 -17.07
N LYS A 645 26.11 44.12 -16.59
CA LYS A 645 25.16 43.23 -15.88
C LYS A 645 24.93 41.85 -16.51
N SER A 646 24.89 41.73 -17.84
CA SER A 646 24.66 40.43 -18.52
C SER A 646 25.83 39.45 -18.35
N SER A 647 27.08 39.96 -18.35
CA SER A 647 28.28 39.13 -18.18
C SER A 647 28.44 38.56 -16.76
N TRP A 648 27.70 39.10 -15.79
CA TRP A 648 27.75 38.64 -14.40
C TRP A 648 27.13 37.25 -14.24
N LYS A 649 26.02 36.96 -14.93
CA LYS A 649 25.38 35.64 -14.89
C LYS A 649 26.25 34.54 -15.52
N GLU A 650 26.81 34.80 -16.70
CA GLU A 650 27.62 33.80 -17.42
C GLU A 650 28.91 33.44 -16.64
N LYS A 651 29.63 34.45 -16.13
CA LYS A 651 30.83 34.20 -15.31
C LYS A 651 30.54 33.52 -13.97
N ALA A 652 29.43 33.86 -13.32
CA ALA A 652 29.03 33.20 -12.07
C ALA A 652 28.70 31.72 -12.31
N ILE A 653 28.02 31.38 -13.41
CA ILE A 653 27.69 30.00 -13.77
C ILE A 653 28.96 29.19 -14.10
N GLU A 654 29.91 29.74 -14.88
CA GLU A 654 31.18 29.06 -15.16
C GLU A 654 31.97 28.78 -13.87
N LEU A 655 32.05 29.74 -12.94
CA LEU A 655 32.76 29.56 -11.67
C LEU A 655 32.05 28.58 -10.72
N ILE A 656 30.72 28.58 -10.66
CA ILE A 656 29.94 27.58 -9.89
C ILE A 656 30.16 26.18 -10.46
N MET A 657 30.21 26.02 -11.79
CA MET A 657 30.50 24.73 -12.42
C MET A 657 31.94 24.26 -12.16
N GLU A 658 32.93 25.17 -12.17
CA GLU A 658 34.31 24.82 -11.84
C GLU A 658 34.46 24.36 -10.38
N LEU A 659 33.89 25.11 -9.44
CA LEU A 659 33.97 24.79 -8.00
C LEU A 659 33.20 23.51 -7.67
N GLY A 660 31.99 23.33 -8.23
CA GLY A 660 31.24 22.08 -8.11
C GLY A 660 31.99 20.88 -8.68
N GLY A 661 32.70 21.06 -9.79
CA GLY A 661 33.55 20.04 -10.39
C GLY A 661 34.71 19.59 -9.48
N LYS A 662 35.36 20.52 -8.75
CA LYS A 662 36.45 20.20 -7.80
C LYS A 662 35.97 19.45 -6.56
N ILE A 663 34.79 19.82 -6.05
CA ILE A 663 34.14 19.14 -4.91
C ILE A 663 33.71 17.71 -5.31
N ALA A 664 33.08 17.55 -6.48
CA ALA A 664 32.55 16.25 -6.93
C ALA A 664 33.65 15.19 -7.18
N ILE A 665 34.89 15.60 -7.42
CA ILE A 665 36.05 14.69 -7.56
C ILE A 665 36.90 14.58 -6.28
N GLY A 666 36.41 15.11 -5.15
CA GLY A 666 37.08 15.02 -3.84
C GLY A 666 38.41 15.76 -3.74
N ARG A 667 38.66 16.77 -4.58
CA ARG A 667 39.94 17.51 -4.61
C ARG A 667 40.05 18.59 -3.54
N ASP A 668 38.93 19.24 -3.24
CA ASP A 668 38.80 20.32 -2.25
C ASP A 668 37.56 20.05 -1.38
N LEU A 669 37.62 20.32 -0.08
CA LEU A 669 36.44 20.26 0.79
C LEU A 669 35.59 21.53 0.62
N PHE A 670 34.27 21.38 0.80
CA PHE A 670 33.32 22.50 0.73
C PHE A 670 33.67 23.64 1.71
N GLU A 671 34.16 23.27 2.90
CA GLU A 671 34.49 24.19 3.99
C GLU A 671 35.72 25.05 3.64
N ASP A 672 36.74 24.46 3.01
CA ASP A 672 37.93 25.18 2.53
C ASP A 672 37.55 26.22 1.46
N LEU A 673 36.74 25.82 0.47
CA LEU A 673 36.27 26.70 -0.60
C LEU A 673 35.34 27.81 -0.08
N ALA A 674 34.47 27.51 0.88
CA ALA A 674 33.62 28.51 1.53
C ALA A 674 34.46 29.54 2.30
N SER A 675 35.53 29.13 2.97
CA SER A 675 36.42 30.02 3.72
C SER A 675 37.16 31.04 2.84
N GLY A 676 37.56 30.63 1.63
CA GLY A 676 38.32 31.43 0.68
C GLY A 676 37.48 32.37 -0.20
N HIS A 677 36.16 32.17 -0.30
CA HIS A 677 35.28 32.94 -1.18
C HIS A 677 34.09 33.63 -0.50
N SER A 678 33.80 33.33 0.78
CA SER A 678 32.81 34.04 1.58
C SER A 678 33.44 35.10 2.52
N GLU A 679 32.78 36.25 2.69
CA GLU A 679 33.09 37.23 3.74
C GLU A 679 32.15 37.13 4.96
N SER A 680 31.21 36.18 5.00
CA SER A 680 30.33 36.01 6.18
C SER A 680 31.09 35.38 7.35
N SER A 681 31.01 36.00 8.53
CA SER A 681 31.64 35.50 9.76
C SER A 681 31.03 34.17 10.24
N SER A 682 29.74 33.95 9.99
CA SER A 682 29.02 32.71 10.28
C SER A 682 29.44 31.54 9.38
N GLY A 683 29.79 31.81 8.12
CA GLY A 683 30.30 30.80 7.19
C GLY A 683 31.72 30.32 7.53
N LYS A 684 32.54 31.17 8.16
CA LYS A 684 33.93 30.84 8.52
C LYS A 684 34.09 30.02 9.81
N HIS A 685 33.03 29.83 10.59
CA HIS A 685 33.09 29.16 11.91
C HIS A 685 31.93 28.19 12.17
N GLY A 686 31.18 27.76 11.14
CA GLY A 686 30.14 26.72 11.26
C GLY A 686 29.00 27.03 12.26
N GLY A 687 28.60 28.31 12.39
CA GLY A 687 27.78 28.79 13.51
C GLY A 687 26.34 29.22 13.14
N GLN A 688 25.37 28.68 13.89
CA GLN A 688 23.91 28.90 13.91
C GLN A 688 23.33 30.18 13.25
N LEU A 689 22.31 29.97 12.40
CA LEU A 689 21.29 30.98 12.08
C LEU A 689 20.19 30.97 13.16
N GLY A 690 19.82 32.15 13.66
CA GLY A 690 18.74 32.32 14.65
C GLY A 690 17.33 32.25 14.04
N CYS A 691 16.32 32.15 14.92
CA CYS A 691 14.87 32.15 14.64
C CYS A 691 14.30 31.08 13.69
N LEU A 692 15.10 30.45 12.84
CA LEU A 692 14.76 29.23 12.10
C LEU A 692 15.40 28.04 12.80
N GLY A 693 14.63 27.41 13.68
CA GLY A 693 15.04 26.21 14.44
C GLY A 693 15.34 25.01 13.53
N ARG A 694 16.01 24.01 14.11
CA ARG A 694 16.64 22.82 13.45
C ARG A 694 15.70 21.83 12.72
N SER A 695 14.50 22.25 12.32
CA SER A 695 13.48 21.43 11.67
C SER A 695 12.67 22.27 10.70
N ASN A 696 13.10 22.28 9.43
CA ASN A 696 12.35 22.50 8.19
C ASN A 696 13.36 22.78 7.08
N ALA A 697 13.87 21.71 6.47
CA ALA A 697 14.78 21.75 5.32
C ALA A 697 14.19 20.95 4.16
N GLU A 698 12.95 21.28 3.80
CA GLU A 698 12.27 20.81 2.59
C GLU A 698 11.78 22.02 1.79
N ALA A 699 11.64 21.83 0.47
CA ALA A 699 11.39 22.86 -0.56
C ALA A 699 12.54 23.87 -0.80
N LEU A 700 13.31 23.61 -1.87
CA LEU A 700 13.40 24.52 -3.03
C LEU A 700 14.13 23.83 -4.19
N GLY A 701 13.36 23.29 -5.13
CA GLY A 701 13.85 22.97 -6.47
C GLY A 701 13.79 24.22 -7.36
N GLU A 702 14.76 24.38 -8.25
CA GLU A 702 14.76 25.32 -9.38
C GLU A 702 14.40 26.81 -9.10
N SER A 703 15.05 27.44 -8.13
CA SER A 703 15.20 28.90 -8.17
C SER A 703 16.60 29.36 -7.75
N CYS A 704 17.42 29.76 -8.72
CA CYS A 704 18.67 30.45 -8.47
C CYS A 704 18.36 31.91 -8.10
N ILE A 705 18.08 32.17 -6.81
CA ILE A 705 17.73 33.52 -6.31
C ILE A 705 19.01 34.36 -6.23
N LEU A 706 19.29 35.09 -7.30
CA LEU A 706 20.13 36.28 -7.24
C LEU A 706 19.35 37.40 -6.56
N CYS A 707 19.62 37.62 -5.27
CA CYS A 707 19.12 38.80 -4.57
C CYS A 707 19.77 40.07 -5.15
N GLU A 708 19.09 40.76 -6.07
CA GLU A 708 19.36 42.18 -6.30
C GLU A 708 18.98 42.94 -5.02
N GLY A 709 19.94 43.67 -4.45
CA GLY A 709 19.77 44.28 -3.13
C GLY A 709 18.78 45.44 -3.11
N GLY A 710 18.04 45.56 -2.00
CA GLY A 710 17.50 46.85 -1.57
C GLY A 710 15.98 46.98 -1.39
N ARG A 711 15.38 46.16 -0.51
CA ARG A 711 14.52 46.57 0.64
C ARG A 711 13.86 45.35 1.26
N ALA A 712 13.91 45.24 2.59
CA ALA A 712 13.34 44.12 3.32
C ALA A 712 11.90 44.39 3.77
N GLN A 713 11.04 43.38 3.61
CA GLN A 713 10.07 42.93 4.60
C GLN A 713 9.83 41.43 4.39
#